data_AF-A0A5C1QHE9-F1
#
_entry.id   AF-A0A5C1QHE9-F1
#
_cell.length_a   1.000
_cell.length_b   1.000
_cell.length_c   1.000
_cell.angle_alpha   90.00
_cell.angle_beta   90.00
_cell.angle_gamma   90.00
#
_symmetry.space_group_name_H-M   'P 1'
#
loop_
_entity.id
_entity.type
_entity.pdbx_description
1 polymer ?
#
loop_
_entity_poly.entity_id
_entity_poly.type
_entity_poly.pdbx_seq_one_letter_code
_entity_poly.pdbx_strand_id
1 'polypeptide(L)'
;MSKIVILGGGYAGIHAGKLLHKAFKKDKDMEITLIDKNPYHTLMTELHEIAGGRVDNHGCVKISFDRIFSGKIVNVVQDCITGLDPVKQVLSSDTASYEYDYLIMGTGAESTDFGIPGVKEHSFPLWSYQDALDIKDHIREMFRAASYEKDPEVRKTLMTFAVAGAGFTGVEMVGELIEKLPIMCREYKIDPSEVSLINVEGLGNILNMIPEKPRMKAQKYMEKKGVKIMLNALITKAEANSFTLKDGTQINCGTLIWTCGIKGGQFGVDTGLKVGHVDRLQVKETMQSADYENLFIVGDAQWFLENERPIPQIVEAAEQTASVAVHNIVSKIKGEDKKYTFKSNFHGFMVSIGGRYAVSHTGGISLSGIPAMALKHLVNVLYLHSVSGLNAWWKYIQHEIFDMKEGRTLVGGIISNHIQSLWAFPLRLWLGLMWLIEGLNKIGEGWLKFDLGSKSGWMFSRGIVQAGFGTPASYQPVASAAASGGADTMAAASDMAEAAAPVVADTVAAASDMVEAAAPVVADTVAAASGMADEIVNSAANVTHTATHALGKLWDTSGLVLKPDSLVVTWFRETFMDSMAVYIPYEIFQSMIISVEVLIGLALIGGLFVFPAAGVSIIMCFVFIFSGFFSWGQIWFIFAAVIMLGGAGRVLGLDYWVMPWLKRWWNGTTLAHKTYLYFGEPRNKKRKK
;
A
#
# COMPACT_ATOMS: atom_id res chain seq x y z
N MET A 1 -43.01 0.98 0.75
CA MET A 1 -41.54 1.05 0.82
C MET A 1 -41.04 -0.38 0.89
N SER A 2 -40.27 -0.84 -0.08
CA SER A 2 -39.77 -2.23 -0.07
C SER A 2 -38.46 -2.34 0.70
N LYS A 3 -38.37 -3.35 1.56
CA LYS A 3 -37.24 -3.61 2.45
C LYS A 3 -36.38 -4.74 1.92
N ILE A 4 -35.14 -4.44 1.58
CA ILE A 4 -34.15 -5.43 1.17
C ILE A 4 -33.09 -5.54 2.27
N VAL A 5 -32.97 -6.73 2.87
CA VAL A 5 -31.95 -6.99 3.88
C VAL A 5 -30.85 -7.86 3.31
N ILE A 6 -29.60 -7.49 3.59
CA ILE A 6 -28.40 -8.23 3.26
C ILE A 6 -27.78 -8.70 4.57
N LEU A 7 -27.74 -10.01 4.81
CA LEU A 7 -27.12 -10.59 5.99
C LEU A 7 -25.69 -11.03 5.66
N GLY A 8 -24.70 -10.35 6.23
CA GLY A 8 -23.27 -10.58 6.04
C GLY A 8 -22.63 -9.58 5.07
N GLY A 9 -21.59 -8.89 5.53
CA GLY A 9 -20.76 -7.92 4.80
C GLY A 9 -19.47 -8.51 4.23
N GLY A 10 -19.48 -9.80 3.87
CA GLY A 10 -18.41 -10.45 3.11
C GLY A 10 -18.39 -10.03 1.63
N TYR A 11 -17.64 -10.76 0.79
CA TYR A 11 -17.52 -10.47 -0.65
C TYR A 11 -18.88 -10.39 -1.36
N ALA A 12 -19.74 -11.38 -1.15
CA ALA A 12 -21.08 -11.41 -1.76
C ALA A 12 -21.97 -10.25 -1.29
N GLY A 13 -22.01 -9.96 0.02
CA GLY A 13 -22.86 -8.91 0.59
C GLY A 13 -22.44 -7.49 0.18
N ILE A 14 -21.14 -7.22 0.15
CA ILE A 14 -20.61 -5.95 -0.37
C ILE A 14 -20.99 -5.77 -1.83
N HIS A 15 -20.77 -6.80 -2.64
CA HIS A 15 -21.11 -6.78 -4.07
C HIS A 15 -22.61 -6.53 -4.26
N ALA A 16 -23.46 -7.27 -3.53
CA ALA A 16 -24.92 -7.12 -3.56
C ALA A 16 -25.36 -5.70 -3.20
N GLY A 17 -24.88 -5.14 -2.08
CA GLY A 17 -25.24 -3.80 -1.64
C GLY A 17 -24.86 -2.72 -2.65
N LYS A 18 -23.72 -2.88 -3.34
CA LYS A 18 -23.28 -1.94 -4.38
C LYS A 18 -24.14 -2.03 -5.64
N LEU A 19 -24.52 -3.23 -6.06
CA LEU A 19 -25.43 -3.43 -7.20
C LEU A 19 -26.83 -2.89 -6.90
N LEU A 20 -27.37 -3.17 -5.71
CA LEU A 20 -28.66 -2.65 -5.27
C LEU A 20 -28.67 -1.12 -5.20
N HIS A 21 -27.61 -0.50 -4.67
CA HIS A 21 -27.48 0.95 -4.75
C HIS A 21 -27.49 1.43 -6.20
N LYS A 22 -26.73 0.80 -7.11
CA LYS A 22 -26.69 1.23 -8.52
C LYS A 22 -28.07 1.16 -9.16
N ALA A 23 -28.85 0.14 -8.84
CA ALA A 23 -30.21 -0.07 -9.34
C ALA A 23 -31.22 0.94 -8.77
N PHE A 24 -31.14 1.23 -7.47
CA PHE A 24 -32.20 1.95 -6.74
C PHE A 24 -31.79 3.32 -6.17
N LYS A 25 -30.58 3.86 -6.43
CA LYS A 25 -30.10 5.14 -5.86
C LYS A 25 -31.01 6.37 -6.07
N LYS A 26 -31.97 6.30 -6.99
CA LYS A 26 -32.94 7.38 -7.27
C LYS A 26 -34.33 7.09 -6.70
N ASP A 27 -34.56 5.87 -6.25
CA ASP A 27 -35.84 5.40 -5.73
C ASP A 27 -35.92 5.74 -4.23
N LYS A 28 -36.98 6.45 -3.84
CA LYS A 28 -37.20 6.87 -2.46
C LYS A 28 -38.01 5.85 -1.66
N ASP A 29 -38.66 4.91 -2.35
CA ASP A 29 -39.48 3.88 -1.73
C ASP A 29 -38.68 2.60 -1.45
N MET A 30 -37.36 2.62 -1.62
CA MET A 30 -36.47 1.51 -1.36
C MET A 30 -35.65 1.72 -0.08
N GLU A 31 -35.69 0.73 0.80
CA GLU A 31 -34.83 0.65 1.98
C GLU A 31 -33.90 -0.57 1.83
N ILE A 32 -32.59 -0.33 1.90
CA ILE A 32 -31.58 -1.39 1.81
C ILE A 32 -30.77 -1.38 3.10
N THR A 33 -30.78 -2.49 3.82
CA THR A 33 -30.06 -2.64 5.09
C THR A 33 -29.07 -3.80 4.99
N LEU A 34 -27.79 -3.54 5.25
CA LEU A 34 -26.75 -4.56 5.40
C LEU A 34 -26.45 -4.74 6.88
N ILE A 35 -26.58 -5.97 7.36
CA ILE A 35 -26.34 -6.35 8.76
C ILE A 35 -25.10 -7.22 8.83
N ASP A 36 -24.13 -6.84 9.66
CA ASP A 36 -22.93 -7.64 9.92
C ASP A 36 -22.49 -7.50 11.39
N LYS A 37 -21.87 -8.54 11.94
CA LYS A 37 -21.36 -8.55 13.31
C LYS A 37 -20.17 -7.60 13.53
N ASN A 38 -19.41 -7.30 12.47
CA ASN A 38 -18.27 -6.40 12.48
C ASN A 38 -18.63 -5.04 11.86
N PRO A 39 -17.88 -3.97 12.14
CA PRO A 39 -18.05 -2.67 11.47
C PRO A 39 -17.26 -2.56 10.14
N TYR A 40 -16.69 -3.66 9.65
CA TYR A 40 -15.81 -3.69 8.49
C TYR A 40 -15.98 -4.96 7.65
N HIS A 41 -15.66 -4.84 6.36
CA HIS A 41 -15.40 -5.95 5.46
C HIS A 41 -13.98 -6.49 5.68
N THR A 42 -13.84 -7.81 5.80
CA THR A 42 -12.54 -8.49 5.91
C THR A 42 -12.14 -9.08 4.57
N LEU A 43 -10.91 -8.81 4.14
CA LEU A 43 -10.27 -9.47 2.99
C LEU A 43 -9.82 -10.88 3.42
N MET A 44 -10.73 -11.85 3.31
CA MET A 44 -10.45 -13.22 3.76
C MET A 44 -9.30 -13.87 2.99
N THR A 45 -9.05 -13.42 1.75
CA THR A 45 -7.92 -13.89 0.92
C THR A 45 -6.56 -13.51 1.46
N GLU A 46 -6.46 -12.56 2.38
CA GLU A 46 -5.18 -12.06 2.91
C GLU A 46 -4.96 -12.46 4.39
N LEU A 47 -5.79 -13.35 4.95
CA LEU A 47 -5.68 -13.77 6.36
C LEU A 47 -4.36 -14.48 6.67
N HIS A 48 -3.82 -15.23 5.71
CA HIS A 48 -2.52 -15.87 5.84
C HIS A 48 -1.40 -14.85 6.11
N GLU A 49 -1.48 -13.64 5.53
CA GLU A 49 -0.49 -12.58 5.73
C GLU A 49 -0.52 -12.04 7.17
N ILE A 50 -1.71 -11.96 7.78
CA ILE A 50 -1.87 -11.60 9.20
C ILE A 50 -1.32 -12.70 10.09
N ALA A 51 -1.68 -13.96 9.82
CA ALA A 51 -1.18 -15.13 10.56
C ALA A 51 0.35 -15.24 10.49
N GLY A 52 0.92 -14.93 9.34
CA GLY A 52 2.36 -14.83 9.10
C GLY A 52 3.03 -13.58 9.66
N GLY A 53 2.27 -12.65 10.26
CA GLY A 53 2.76 -11.38 10.78
C GLY A 53 3.43 -10.49 9.73
N ARG A 54 3.08 -10.64 8.44
CA ARG A 54 3.61 -9.84 7.34
C ARG A 54 2.97 -8.46 7.31
N VAL A 55 1.66 -8.41 7.46
CA VAL A 55 0.87 -7.17 7.47
C VAL A 55 0.42 -6.83 8.90
N ASP A 56 0.30 -5.53 9.17
CA ASP A 56 -0.12 -5.05 10.49
C ASP A 56 -1.61 -5.29 10.72
N ASN A 57 -2.00 -5.34 11.99
CA ASN A 57 -3.36 -5.60 12.44
C ASN A 57 -4.34 -4.47 12.04
N HIS A 58 -3.82 -3.30 11.65
CA HIS A 58 -4.59 -2.09 11.39
C HIS A 58 -4.60 -1.71 9.90
N GLY A 59 -5.72 -1.99 9.23
CA GLY A 59 -6.13 -1.28 8.00
C GLY A 59 -5.82 -1.93 6.65
N CYS A 60 -4.97 -2.96 6.58
CA CYS A 60 -4.64 -3.63 5.31
C CYS A 60 -5.72 -4.62 4.87
N VAL A 61 -6.18 -5.47 5.80
CA VAL A 61 -7.17 -6.54 5.51
C VAL A 61 -8.60 -6.17 5.93
N LYS A 62 -8.81 -4.95 6.45
CA LYS A 62 -10.09 -4.46 6.94
C LYS A 62 -10.50 -3.18 6.24
N ILE A 63 -11.70 -3.16 5.66
CA ILE A 63 -12.28 -1.98 5.02
C ILE A 63 -13.57 -1.62 5.72
N SER A 64 -13.59 -0.47 6.40
CA SER A 64 -14.78 0.06 7.07
C SER A 64 -15.98 0.10 6.13
N PHE A 65 -17.14 -0.36 6.59
CA PHE A 65 -18.37 -0.26 5.80
C PHE A 65 -18.77 1.20 5.54
N ASP A 66 -18.43 2.12 6.44
CA ASP A 66 -18.62 3.56 6.20
C ASP A 66 -17.83 4.01 4.97
N ARG A 67 -16.62 3.50 4.72
CA ARG A 67 -15.89 3.81 3.47
C ARG A 67 -16.59 3.27 2.24
N ILE A 68 -17.11 2.06 2.31
CA ILE A 68 -17.71 1.35 1.18
C ILE A 68 -19.07 1.96 0.78
N PHE A 69 -19.88 2.31 1.78
CA PHE A 69 -21.28 2.74 1.60
C PHE A 69 -21.54 4.21 1.92
N SER A 70 -20.52 5.00 2.24
CA SER A 70 -20.68 6.45 2.39
C SER A 70 -21.23 7.09 1.11
N GLY A 71 -22.29 7.90 1.27
CA GLY A 71 -23.05 8.50 0.16
C GLY A 71 -23.92 7.52 -0.63
N LYS A 72 -24.05 6.27 -0.19
CA LYS A 72 -24.96 5.25 -0.76
C LYS A 72 -26.29 5.22 0.01
N ILE A 73 -27.30 4.58 -0.58
CA ILE A 73 -28.61 4.38 0.05
C ILE A 73 -28.64 3.14 0.97
N VAL A 74 -27.51 2.43 1.09
CA VAL A 74 -27.37 1.25 1.92
C VAL A 74 -27.14 1.69 3.36
N ASN A 75 -28.08 1.36 4.24
CA ASN A 75 -27.90 1.47 5.68
C ASN A 75 -27.08 0.28 6.18
N VAL A 76 -26.07 0.52 6.99
CA VAL A 76 -25.23 -0.54 7.57
C VAL A 76 -25.51 -0.61 9.06
N VAL A 77 -25.97 -1.76 9.53
CA VAL A 77 -26.25 -2.03 10.93
C VAL A 77 -25.22 -3.02 11.45
N GLN A 78 -24.59 -2.69 12.58
CA GLN A 78 -23.70 -3.61 13.26
C GLN A 78 -24.53 -4.40 14.27
N ASP A 79 -24.78 -5.68 13.98
CA ASP A 79 -25.53 -6.57 14.88
C ASP A 79 -25.21 -8.04 14.57
N CYS A 80 -25.38 -8.91 15.56
CA CYS A 80 -25.19 -10.35 15.42
C CYS A 80 -26.57 -11.04 15.38
N ILE A 81 -26.99 -11.43 14.17
CA ILE A 81 -28.27 -12.13 14.00
C ILE A 81 -28.15 -13.56 14.53
N THR A 82 -29.09 -13.94 15.38
CA THR A 82 -29.17 -15.26 16.02
C THR A 82 -30.36 -16.09 15.53
N GLY A 83 -31.35 -15.47 14.86
CA GLY A 83 -32.51 -16.18 14.34
C GLY A 83 -33.03 -15.63 13.01
N LEU A 84 -33.69 -16.52 12.26
CA LEU A 84 -34.41 -16.23 11.02
C LEU A 84 -35.78 -16.92 11.07
N ASP A 85 -36.87 -16.14 11.00
CA ASP A 85 -38.23 -16.64 10.74
C ASP A 85 -38.59 -16.30 9.28
N PRO A 86 -38.44 -17.25 8.35
CA PRO A 86 -38.68 -16.99 6.93
C PRO A 86 -40.17 -16.87 6.58
N VAL A 87 -41.07 -17.35 7.44
CA VAL A 87 -42.53 -17.26 7.26
C VAL A 87 -43.01 -15.86 7.61
N LYS A 88 -42.55 -15.32 8.74
CA LYS A 88 -42.82 -13.93 9.14
C LYS A 88 -41.93 -12.91 8.43
N GLN A 89 -40.88 -13.38 7.76
CA GLN A 89 -39.89 -12.57 7.06
C GLN A 89 -39.14 -11.62 8.00
N VAL A 90 -38.65 -12.18 9.11
CA VAL A 90 -37.95 -11.43 10.17
C VAL A 90 -36.63 -12.10 10.52
N LEU A 91 -35.57 -11.29 10.62
CA LEU A 91 -34.33 -11.64 11.29
C LEU A 91 -34.36 -11.13 12.73
N SER A 92 -33.82 -11.89 13.67
CA SER A 92 -33.75 -11.49 15.09
C SER A 92 -32.33 -11.55 15.61
N SER A 93 -31.98 -10.58 16.46
CA SER A 93 -30.83 -10.61 17.34
C SER A 93 -31.29 -10.52 18.79
N ASP A 94 -30.35 -10.51 19.72
CA ASP A 94 -30.63 -10.27 21.14
C ASP A 94 -31.15 -8.85 21.41
N THR A 95 -30.94 -7.92 20.47
CA THR A 95 -31.22 -6.48 20.68
C THR A 95 -32.33 -5.92 19.79
N ALA A 96 -32.61 -6.56 18.65
CA ALA A 96 -33.53 -6.02 17.65
C ALA A 96 -34.12 -7.10 16.74
N SER A 97 -35.18 -6.72 16.02
CA SER A 97 -35.79 -7.49 14.94
C SER A 97 -35.81 -6.69 13.65
N TYR A 98 -35.53 -7.35 12.53
CA TYR A 98 -35.40 -6.75 11.21
C TYR A 98 -36.34 -7.45 10.22
N GLU A 99 -37.41 -6.77 9.83
CA GLU A 99 -38.33 -7.22 8.78
C GLU A 99 -37.71 -7.04 7.38
N TYR A 100 -38.03 -7.94 6.47
CA TYR A 100 -37.60 -7.86 5.07
C TYR A 100 -38.70 -8.26 4.10
N ASP A 101 -38.74 -7.65 2.92
CA ASP A 101 -39.50 -8.19 1.78
C ASP A 101 -38.61 -9.15 0.97
N TYR A 102 -37.32 -8.83 0.85
CA TYR A 102 -36.30 -9.68 0.23
C TYR A 102 -35.08 -9.81 1.13
N LEU A 103 -34.58 -11.03 1.29
CA LEU A 103 -33.37 -11.35 2.05
C LEU A 103 -32.29 -11.89 1.13
N ILE A 104 -31.10 -11.30 1.18
CA ILE A 104 -29.86 -11.85 0.62
C ILE A 104 -29.00 -12.34 1.78
N MET A 105 -28.84 -13.65 1.91
CA MET A 105 -28.05 -14.29 2.96
C MET A 105 -26.67 -14.70 2.44
N GLY A 106 -25.65 -13.97 2.89
CA GLY A 106 -24.24 -14.19 2.59
C GLY A 106 -23.43 -14.45 3.86
N THR A 107 -23.88 -15.38 4.69
CA THR A 107 -23.30 -15.69 6.02
C THR A 107 -21.95 -16.40 5.96
N GLY A 108 -21.51 -16.83 4.76
CA GLY A 108 -20.20 -17.40 4.54
C GLY A 108 -20.10 -18.87 4.94
N ALA A 109 -18.89 -19.26 5.35
CA ALA A 109 -18.51 -20.63 5.70
C ALA A 109 -17.77 -20.65 7.03
N GLU A 110 -17.50 -21.85 7.53
CA GLU A 110 -16.70 -22.14 8.72
C GLU A 110 -15.69 -23.24 8.40
N SER A 111 -14.61 -23.36 9.19
CA SER A 111 -13.65 -24.45 9.04
C SER A 111 -14.32 -25.81 9.33
N THR A 112 -13.99 -26.83 8.54
CA THR A 112 -14.47 -28.20 8.76
C THR A 112 -13.37 -29.08 9.33
N ASP A 113 -13.66 -29.80 10.41
CA ASP A 113 -12.77 -30.79 11.02
C ASP A 113 -12.96 -32.20 10.43
N PHE A 114 -13.94 -32.37 9.54
CA PHE A 114 -14.39 -33.66 9.00
C PHE A 114 -14.73 -34.71 10.08
N GLY A 115 -15.04 -34.28 11.31
CA GLY A 115 -15.25 -35.17 12.45
C GLY A 115 -13.99 -35.90 12.93
N ILE A 116 -12.80 -35.44 12.54
CA ILE A 116 -11.53 -36.04 12.96
C ILE A 116 -11.29 -35.73 14.44
N PRO A 117 -11.13 -36.73 15.31
CA PRO A 117 -10.99 -36.52 16.75
C PRO A 117 -9.82 -35.60 17.10
N GLY A 118 -10.10 -34.59 17.93
CA GLY A 118 -9.10 -33.67 18.48
C GLY A 118 -8.72 -32.51 17.57
N VAL A 119 -9.14 -32.48 16.29
CA VAL A 119 -8.77 -31.38 15.37
C VAL A 119 -9.36 -30.07 15.85
N LYS A 120 -10.63 -30.06 16.29
CA LYS A 120 -11.30 -28.86 16.78
C LYS A 120 -10.65 -28.30 18.05
N GLU A 121 -10.11 -29.17 18.91
CA GLU A 121 -9.54 -28.82 20.22
C GLU A 121 -8.04 -28.51 20.17
N HIS A 122 -7.31 -29.10 19.21
CA HIS A 122 -5.85 -29.11 19.19
C HIS A 122 -5.24 -28.59 17.86
N SER A 123 -6.03 -27.89 17.04
CA SER A 123 -5.52 -27.20 15.86
C SER A 123 -6.04 -25.78 15.76
N PHE A 124 -5.33 -24.96 14.98
CA PHE A 124 -5.72 -23.60 14.67
C PHE A 124 -6.37 -23.55 13.29
N PRO A 125 -7.67 -23.22 13.16
CA PRO A 125 -8.24 -22.91 11.86
C PRO A 125 -7.62 -21.63 11.29
N LEU A 126 -7.79 -21.38 10.00
CA LEU A 126 -7.45 -20.09 9.38
C LEU A 126 -8.61 -19.65 8.47
N TRP A 127 -9.67 -19.12 9.08
CA TRP A 127 -10.86 -18.70 8.35
C TRP A 127 -11.40 -17.34 8.79
N SER A 128 -11.09 -16.91 10.02
CA SER A 128 -11.47 -15.61 10.55
C SER A 128 -10.26 -14.71 10.80
N TYR A 129 -10.52 -13.41 10.92
CA TYR A 129 -9.49 -12.46 11.35
C TYR A 129 -8.95 -12.79 12.75
N GLN A 130 -9.80 -13.29 13.64
CA GLN A 130 -9.39 -13.69 14.98
C GLN A 130 -8.46 -14.91 14.91
N ASP A 131 -8.80 -15.92 14.11
CA ASP A 131 -7.98 -17.11 13.94
C ASP A 131 -6.56 -16.75 13.45
N ALA A 132 -6.46 -15.79 12.52
CA ALA A 132 -5.18 -15.30 12.04
C ALA A 132 -4.36 -14.60 13.14
N LEU A 133 -5.00 -13.85 14.04
CA LEU A 133 -4.32 -13.27 15.20
C LEU A 133 -3.88 -14.35 16.19
N ASP A 134 -4.74 -15.33 16.46
CA ASP A 134 -4.45 -16.42 17.38
C ASP A 134 -3.25 -17.24 16.89
N ILE A 135 -3.16 -17.55 15.59
CA ILE A 135 -1.99 -18.19 14.98
C ILE A 135 -0.74 -17.32 15.15
N LYS A 136 -0.83 -16.03 14.83
CA LYS A 136 0.31 -15.09 14.93
C LYS A 136 0.87 -15.03 16.35
N ASP A 137 -0.01 -14.95 17.35
CA ASP A 137 0.37 -14.87 18.75
C ASP A 137 0.85 -16.21 19.29
N HIS A 138 0.23 -17.32 18.88
CA HIS A 138 0.70 -18.68 19.21
C HIS A 138 2.11 -18.95 18.69
N ILE A 139 2.42 -18.59 17.44
CA ILE A 139 3.78 -18.71 16.90
C ILE A 139 4.77 -17.95 17.79
N ARG A 140 4.44 -16.73 18.22
CA ARG A 140 5.30 -15.97 19.13
C ARG A 140 5.49 -16.69 20.47
N GLU A 141 4.43 -17.27 21.01
CA GLU A 141 4.49 -18.03 22.26
C GLU A 141 5.35 -19.28 22.13
N MET A 142 5.29 -20.01 21.02
CA MET A 142 6.16 -21.18 20.77
C MET A 142 7.64 -20.81 20.80
N PHE A 143 8.01 -19.70 20.16
CA PHE A 143 9.39 -19.20 20.20
C PHE A 143 9.79 -18.70 21.58
N ARG A 144 8.89 -18.04 22.31
CA ARG A 144 9.13 -17.61 23.70
C ARG A 144 9.36 -18.82 24.60
N ALA A 145 8.47 -19.81 24.59
CA ALA A 145 8.57 -21.01 25.38
C ALA A 145 9.85 -21.79 25.04
N ALA A 146 10.13 -22.00 23.76
CA ALA A 146 11.34 -22.69 23.32
C ALA A 146 12.62 -21.98 23.76
N SER A 147 12.65 -20.65 23.85
CA SER A 147 13.85 -19.89 24.26
C SER A 147 14.32 -20.20 25.68
N TYR A 148 13.40 -20.61 26.57
CA TYR A 148 13.71 -20.99 27.96
C TYR A 148 13.71 -22.51 28.19
N GLU A 149 13.24 -23.30 27.23
CA GLU A 149 13.15 -24.75 27.33
C GLU A 149 14.54 -25.40 27.26
N LYS A 150 14.77 -26.33 28.19
CA LYS A 150 16.04 -27.05 28.36
C LYS A 150 15.94 -28.50 27.87
N ASP A 151 14.76 -29.10 27.88
CA ASP A 151 14.54 -30.44 27.35
C ASP A 151 14.58 -30.40 25.80
N PRO A 152 15.55 -31.08 25.16
CA PRO A 152 15.67 -31.08 23.70
C PRO A 152 14.43 -31.63 22.97
N GLU A 153 13.72 -32.60 23.52
CA GLU A 153 12.56 -33.22 22.84
C GLU A 153 11.32 -32.33 22.93
N VAL A 154 11.09 -31.70 24.07
CA VAL A 154 10.03 -30.68 24.23
C VAL A 154 10.34 -29.50 23.32
N ARG A 155 11.58 -29.02 23.32
CA ARG A 155 12.03 -27.90 22.48
C ARG A 155 11.84 -28.19 20.99
N LYS A 156 12.20 -29.39 20.53
CA LYS A 156 11.97 -29.84 19.14
C LYS A 156 10.49 -29.88 18.79
N THR A 157 9.64 -30.30 19.73
CA THR A 157 8.18 -30.28 19.55
C THR A 157 7.69 -28.85 19.37
N LEU A 158 8.05 -27.93 20.27
CA LEU A 158 7.69 -26.51 20.18
C LEU A 158 8.16 -25.85 18.87
N MET A 159 9.32 -26.27 18.35
CA MET A 159 9.90 -25.76 17.10
C MET A 159 9.43 -26.49 15.83
N THR A 160 8.49 -27.42 15.95
CA THR A 160 7.86 -28.07 14.80
C THR A 160 6.48 -27.48 14.53
N PHE A 161 6.34 -26.88 13.34
CA PHE A 161 5.12 -26.24 12.84
C PHE A 161 4.56 -27.08 11.69
N ALA A 162 3.30 -27.51 11.79
CA ALA A 162 2.60 -28.27 10.78
C ALA A 162 1.42 -27.48 10.21
N VAL A 163 1.29 -27.48 8.88
CA VAL A 163 0.13 -26.98 8.16
C VAL A 163 -0.55 -28.16 7.47
N ALA A 164 -1.77 -28.47 7.90
CA ALA A 164 -2.61 -29.52 7.33
C ALA A 164 -3.43 -28.96 6.17
N GLY A 165 -3.38 -29.65 5.03
CA GLY A 165 -3.89 -29.22 3.74
C GLY A 165 -2.80 -28.54 2.91
N ALA A 166 -2.62 -29.00 1.67
CA ALA A 166 -1.79 -28.34 0.64
C ALA A 166 -2.66 -27.75 -0.48
N GLY A 167 -3.88 -27.33 -0.14
CA GLY A 167 -4.73 -26.50 -0.98
C GLY A 167 -4.25 -25.04 -1.03
N PHE A 168 -5.11 -24.15 -1.51
CA PHE A 168 -4.81 -22.72 -1.69
C PHE A 168 -4.32 -22.07 -0.39
N THR A 169 -5.17 -22.08 0.64
CA THR A 169 -4.87 -21.46 1.96
C THR A 169 -3.67 -22.09 2.65
N GLY A 170 -3.52 -23.41 2.60
CA GLY A 170 -2.40 -24.11 3.24
C GLY A 170 -1.05 -23.74 2.65
N VAL A 171 -0.94 -23.70 1.32
CA VAL A 171 0.30 -23.29 0.64
C VAL A 171 0.62 -21.82 0.88
N GLU A 172 -0.38 -20.93 0.88
CA GLU A 172 -0.16 -19.53 1.23
C GLU A 172 0.35 -19.37 2.67
N MET A 173 -0.26 -20.08 3.62
CA MET A 173 0.17 -20.08 5.02
C MET A 173 1.61 -20.61 5.18
N VAL A 174 1.96 -21.73 4.53
CA VAL A 174 3.33 -22.25 4.54
C VAL A 174 4.30 -21.23 3.95
N GLY A 175 3.90 -20.55 2.88
CA GLY A 175 4.65 -19.45 2.29
C GLY A 175 4.99 -18.34 3.27
N GLU A 176 4.02 -17.94 4.08
CA GLU A 176 4.23 -16.94 5.12
C GLU A 176 5.14 -17.44 6.25
N LEU A 177 5.04 -18.71 6.63
CA LEU A 177 5.92 -19.32 7.64
C LEU A 177 7.37 -19.47 7.16
N ILE A 178 7.59 -19.79 5.88
CA ILE A 178 8.93 -19.82 5.26
C ILE A 178 9.67 -18.50 5.52
N GLU A 179 8.97 -17.37 5.49
CA GLU A 179 9.57 -16.06 5.71
C GLU A 179 9.60 -15.67 7.19
N LYS A 180 8.53 -15.97 7.94
CA LYS A 180 8.37 -15.56 9.34
C LYS A 180 9.26 -16.32 10.31
N LEU A 181 9.39 -17.64 10.18
CA LEU A 181 10.12 -18.48 11.14
C LEU A 181 11.61 -18.06 11.26
N PRO A 182 12.36 -17.80 10.18
CA PRO A 182 13.74 -17.30 10.29
C PRO A 182 13.88 -15.95 10.99
N ILE A 183 12.87 -15.09 10.92
CA ILE A 183 12.86 -13.81 11.65
C ILE A 183 12.70 -14.07 13.15
N MET A 184 11.78 -14.96 13.51
CA MET A 184 11.55 -15.36 14.90
C MET A 184 12.79 -16.02 15.51
N CYS A 185 13.52 -16.84 14.75
CA CYS A 185 14.82 -17.39 15.19
C CYS A 185 15.81 -16.30 15.61
N ARG A 186 15.93 -15.22 14.84
CA ARG A 186 16.83 -14.09 15.16
C ARG A 186 16.37 -13.28 16.36
N GLU A 187 15.05 -13.11 16.51
CA GLU A 187 14.43 -12.39 17.63
C GLU A 187 14.65 -13.13 18.95
N TYR A 188 14.37 -14.43 18.98
CA TYR A 188 14.43 -15.29 20.18
C TYR A 188 15.74 -16.05 20.37
N LYS A 189 16.75 -15.80 19.51
CA LYS A 189 18.08 -16.43 19.56
C LYS A 189 18.03 -17.97 19.48
N ILE A 190 17.15 -18.50 18.63
CA ILE A 190 17.02 -19.93 18.34
C ILE A 190 17.80 -20.26 17.06
N ASP A 191 18.48 -21.40 17.02
CA ASP A 191 19.17 -21.84 15.81
C ASP A 191 18.13 -22.24 14.74
N PRO A 192 18.17 -21.66 13.52
CA PRO A 192 17.24 -22.01 12.45
C PRO A 192 17.18 -23.51 12.10
N SER A 193 18.23 -24.29 12.38
CA SER A 193 18.24 -25.74 12.16
C SER A 193 17.35 -26.53 13.12
N GLU A 194 16.94 -25.92 14.24
CA GLU A 194 16.01 -26.52 15.20
C GLU A 194 14.55 -26.47 14.72
N VAL A 195 14.24 -25.56 13.78
CA VAL A 195 12.87 -25.31 13.33
C VAL A 195 12.49 -26.25 12.18
N SER A 196 11.36 -26.93 12.33
CA SER A 196 10.79 -27.78 11.29
C SER A 196 9.46 -27.23 10.81
N LEU A 197 9.29 -27.13 9.48
CA LEU A 197 8.05 -26.72 8.85
C LEU A 197 7.54 -27.86 7.96
N ILE A 198 6.34 -28.35 8.26
CA ILE A 198 5.73 -29.51 7.61
C ILE A 198 4.44 -29.07 6.91
N ASN A 199 4.28 -29.40 5.63
CA ASN A 199 2.98 -29.33 4.96
C ASN A 199 2.45 -30.75 4.77
N VAL A 200 1.29 -31.06 5.36
CA VAL A 200 0.69 -32.40 5.32
C VAL A 200 -0.54 -32.38 4.43
N GLU A 201 -0.65 -33.30 3.48
CA GLU A 201 -1.75 -33.38 2.52
C GLU A 201 -2.21 -34.83 2.36
N GLY A 202 -3.52 -35.04 2.49
CA GLY A 202 -4.13 -36.37 2.35
C GLY A 202 -4.14 -36.88 0.91
N LEU A 203 -4.07 -35.98 -0.06
CA LEU A 203 -4.03 -36.28 -1.49
C LEU A 203 -2.58 -36.43 -2.00
N GLY A 204 -2.44 -36.97 -3.22
CA GLY A 204 -1.14 -37.22 -3.83
C GLY A 204 -0.45 -35.99 -4.41
N ASN A 205 -1.03 -34.80 -4.29
CA ASN A 205 -0.55 -33.59 -4.94
C ASN A 205 -0.96 -32.32 -4.17
N ILE A 206 -0.09 -31.31 -4.14
CA ILE A 206 -0.44 -29.96 -3.68
C ILE A 206 -1.26 -29.22 -4.75
N LEU A 207 -2.03 -28.19 -4.38
CA LEU A 207 -2.72 -27.28 -5.32
C LEU A 207 -3.45 -27.99 -6.47
N ASN A 208 -4.35 -28.92 -6.15
CA ASN A 208 -5.08 -29.73 -7.14
C ASN A 208 -5.91 -28.94 -8.16
N MET A 209 -6.21 -27.67 -7.86
CA MET A 209 -6.90 -26.74 -8.77
C MET A 209 -5.98 -26.10 -9.83
N ILE A 210 -4.65 -26.27 -9.70
CA ILE A 210 -3.65 -25.69 -10.58
C ILE A 210 -3.02 -26.81 -11.44
N PRO A 211 -2.75 -26.57 -12.75
CA PRO A 211 -2.08 -27.56 -13.60
C PRO A 211 -0.71 -27.98 -13.08
N GLU A 212 -0.27 -29.16 -13.51
CA GLU A 212 0.96 -29.80 -13.02
C GLU A 212 2.21 -28.91 -13.11
N LYS A 213 2.44 -28.21 -14.23
CA LYS A 213 3.65 -27.40 -14.41
C LYS A 213 3.83 -26.31 -13.33
N PRO A 214 2.90 -25.37 -13.13
CA PRO A 214 2.99 -24.40 -12.03
C PRO A 214 2.98 -25.06 -10.64
N ARG A 215 2.20 -26.13 -10.44
CA ARG A 215 2.21 -26.90 -9.18
C ARG A 215 3.59 -27.44 -8.82
N MET A 216 4.29 -28.06 -9.76
CA MET A 216 5.64 -28.59 -9.53
C MET A 216 6.66 -27.48 -9.24
N LYS A 217 6.46 -26.27 -9.78
CA LYS A 217 7.29 -25.11 -9.44
C LYS A 217 7.06 -24.65 -8.00
N ALA A 218 5.81 -24.62 -7.53
CA ALA A 218 5.48 -24.32 -6.14
C ALA A 218 6.12 -25.35 -5.19
N GLN A 219 5.96 -26.64 -5.47
CA GLN A 219 6.55 -27.71 -4.66
C GLN A 219 8.07 -27.57 -4.55
N LYS A 220 8.77 -27.45 -5.69
CA LYS A 220 10.22 -27.25 -5.72
C LYS A 220 10.68 -26.01 -4.96
N TYR A 221 9.88 -24.93 -5.01
CA TYR A 221 10.19 -23.71 -4.26
C TYR A 221 10.09 -23.94 -2.74
N MET A 222 9.01 -24.58 -2.28
CA MET A 222 8.80 -24.90 -0.86
C MET A 222 9.87 -25.87 -0.33
N GLU A 223 10.19 -26.93 -1.07
CA GLU A 223 11.25 -27.89 -0.70
C GLU A 223 12.62 -27.19 -0.63
N LYS A 224 12.94 -26.33 -1.61
CA LYS A 224 14.17 -25.51 -1.58
C LYS A 224 14.26 -24.60 -0.35
N LYS A 225 13.11 -24.23 0.23
CA LYS A 225 13.01 -23.42 1.45
C LYS A 225 12.99 -24.25 2.74
N GLY A 226 13.19 -25.56 2.65
CA GLY A 226 13.28 -26.46 3.80
C GLY A 226 11.93 -26.99 4.30
N VAL A 227 10.85 -26.80 3.54
CA VAL A 227 9.54 -27.37 3.90
C VAL A 227 9.54 -28.87 3.66
N LYS A 228 9.16 -29.65 4.67
CA LYS A 228 8.87 -31.09 4.53
C LYS A 228 7.44 -31.26 4.03
N ILE A 229 7.28 -31.64 2.77
CA ILE A 229 5.97 -31.89 2.17
C ILE A 229 5.64 -33.38 2.31
N MET A 230 4.51 -33.69 2.94
CA MET A 230 4.01 -35.04 3.15
C MET A 230 2.72 -35.23 2.37
N LEU A 231 2.80 -35.92 1.23
CA LEU A 231 1.66 -36.26 0.36
C LEU A 231 1.12 -37.64 0.71
N ASN A 232 -0.15 -37.90 0.38
CA ASN A 232 -0.87 -39.12 0.75
C ASN A 232 -0.86 -39.38 2.28
N ALA A 233 -0.72 -38.31 3.06
CA ALA A 233 -0.57 -38.34 4.51
C ALA A 233 -1.86 -37.83 5.16
N LEU A 234 -2.89 -38.68 5.19
CA LEU A 234 -4.17 -38.31 5.79
C LEU A 234 -4.06 -38.30 7.32
N ILE A 235 -4.38 -37.17 7.95
CA ILE A 235 -4.48 -37.04 9.41
C ILE A 235 -5.76 -37.71 9.89
N THR A 236 -5.66 -38.51 10.96
CA THR A 236 -6.77 -39.29 11.53
C THR A 236 -7.07 -38.95 12.99
N LYS A 237 -6.16 -38.26 13.68
CA LYS A 237 -6.31 -37.79 15.06
C LYS A 237 -5.37 -36.61 15.29
N ALA A 238 -5.80 -35.63 16.06
CA ALA A 238 -4.94 -34.59 16.62
C ALA A 238 -4.97 -34.62 18.16
N GLU A 239 -3.85 -34.28 18.76
CA GLU A 239 -3.61 -34.19 20.20
C GLU A 239 -2.85 -32.89 20.47
N ALA A 240 -2.77 -32.46 21.73
CA ALA A 240 -2.23 -31.15 22.08
C ALA A 240 -0.85 -30.81 21.46
N ASN A 241 0.03 -31.80 21.34
CA ASN A 241 1.39 -31.63 20.82
C ASN A 241 1.76 -32.64 19.71
N SER A 242 0.77 -33.28 19.09
CA SER A 242 1.02 -34.27 18.04
C SER A 242 -0.20 -34.54 17.16
N PHE A 243 0.02 -35.10 15.98
CA PHE A 243 -1.06 -35.67 15.17
C PHE A 243 -0.66 -37.04 14.61
N THR A 244 -1.67 -37.86 14.32
CA THR A 244 -1.50 -39.23 13.83
C THR A 244 -1.98 -39.35 12.39
N LEU A 245 -1.13 -39.93 11.54
CA LEU A 245 -1.44 -40.25 10.16
C LEU A 245 -2.15 -41.59 10.04
N LYS A 246 -2.83 -41.82 8.90
CA LYS A 246 -3.56 -43.06 8.61
C LYS A 246 -2.68 -44.32 8.66
N ASP A 247 -1.39 -44.20 8.39
CA ASP A 247 -0.44 -45.31 8.47
C ASP A 247 0.03 -45.62 9.91
N GLY A 248 -0.47 -44.88 10.90
CA GLY A 248 -0.10 -45.00 12.32
C GLY A 248 1.09 -44.13 12.73
N THR A 249 1.74 -43.43 11.80
CA THR A 249 2.85 -42.52 12.13
C THR A 249 2.35 -41.35 12.97
N GLN A 250 2.95 -41.16 14.14
CA GLN A 250 2.71 -39.98 14.98
C GLN A 250 3.80 -38.94 14.76
N ILE A 251 3.40 -37.68 14.62
CA ILE A 251 4.30 -36.54 14.44
C ILE A 251 4.08 -35.56 15.57
N ASN A 252 5.14 -35.26 16.32
CA ASN A 252 5.11 -34.25 17.38
C ASN A 252 5.25 -32.85 16.78
N CYS A 253 4.37 -31.95 17.16
CA CYS A 253 4.41 -30.54 16.77
C CYS A 253 3.73 -29.66 17.83
N GLY A 254 4.32 -28.51 18.13
CA GLY A 254 3.72 -27.51 19.01
C GLY A 254 2.68 -26.65 18.30
N THR A 255 2.60 -26.72 16.97
CA THR A 255 1.61 -25.96 16.18
C THR A 255 1.06 -26.82 15.05
N LEU A 256 -0.26 -26.99 15.02
CA LEU A 256 -1.00 -27.57 13.90
C LEU A 256 -2.00 -26.54 13.36
N ILE A 257 -1.76 -26.02 12.15
CA ILE A 257 -2.69 -25.11 11.45
C ILE A 257 -3.53 -25.92 10.48
N TRP A 258 -4.85 -25.82 10.59
CA TRP A 258 -5.81 -26.61 9.83
C TRP A 258 -6.42 -25.83 8.67
N THR A 259 -6.14 -26.29 7.45
CA THR A 259 -6.62 -25.66 6.20
C THR A 259 -7.24 -26.67 5.21
N CYS A 260 -7.65 -27.84 5.72
CA CYS A 260 -8.08 -28.97 4.90
C CYS A 260 -9.46 -28.80 4.26
N GLY A 261 -10.27 -27.83 4.70
CA GLY A 261 -11.58 -27.58 4.11
C GLY A 261 -12.44 -26.63 4.92
N ILE A 262 -13.58 -26.29 4.33
CA ILE A 262 -14.62 -25.45 4.91
C ILE A 262 -16.00 -26.02 4.62
N LYS A 263 -16.98 -25.64 5.43
CA LYS A 263 -18.38 -26.03 5.34
C LYS A 263 -19.29 -24.82 5.49
N GLY A 264 -20.58 -24.95 5.16
CA GLY A 264 -21.53 -23.86 5.42
C GLY A 264 -21.58 -23.53 6.93
N GLY A 265 -21.80 -22.25 7.26
CA GLY A 265 -21.80 -21.81 8.66
C GLY A 265 -22.97 -22.37 9.45
N GLN A 266 -22.76 -22.62 10.76
CA GLN A 266 -23.75 -23.28 11.62
C GLN A 266 -25.10 -22.54 11.66
N PHE A 267 -25.06 -21.20 11.68
CA PHE A 267 -26.26 -20.37 11.61
C PHE A 267 -27.17 -20.75 10.44
N GLY A 268 -26.58 -21.05 9.27
CA GLY A 268 -27.35 -21.44 8.08
C GLY A 268 -28.13 -22.74 8.30
N VAL A 269 -27.50 -23.73 8.90
CA VAL A 269 -28.14 -25.02 9.25
C VAL A 269 -29.25 -24.81 10.28
N ASP A 270 -29.00 -23.98 11.28
CA ASP A 270 -29.94 -23.70 12.38
C ASP A 270 -31.20 -22.96 11.92
N THR A 271 -31.18 -22.32 10.74
CA THR A 271 -32.37 -21.68 10.16
C THR A 271 -33.47 -22.66 9.73
N GLY A 272 -33.16 -23.96 9.63
CA GLY A 272 -34.10 -24.98 9.15
C GLY A 272 -34.35 -24.97 7.64
N LEU A 273 -33.62 -24.15 6.89
CA LEU A 273 -33.62 -24.18 5.42
C LEU A 273 -33.05 -25.50 4.90
N LYS A 274 -33.42 -25.89 3.68
CA LYS A 274 -32.95 -27.12 3.05
C LYS A 274 -31.43 -27.12 2.91
N VAL A 275 -30.78 -28.01 3.64
CA VAL A 275 -29.34 -28.23 3.56
C VAL A 275 -29.02 -29.16 2.38
N GLY A 276 -28.02 -28.77 1.60
CA GLY A 276 -27.39 -29.57 0.56
C GLY A 276 -26.26 -30.43 1.14
N HIS A 277 -25.07 -30.34 0.53
CA HIS A 277 -23.89 -31.09 0.98
C HIS A 277 -22.90 -30.19 1.74
N VAL A 278 -22.18 -30.76 2.71
CA VAL A 278 -21.17 -30.05 3.54
C VAL A 278 -21.73 -28.80 4.24
N ASP A 279 -22.92 -28.94 4.85
CA ASP A 279 -23.64 -27.89 5.60
C ASP A 279 -23.97 -26.61 4.78
N ARG A 280 -23.82 -26.66 3.45
CA ARG A 280 -24.21 -25.57 2.55
C ARG A 280 -25.69 -25.67 2.18
N LEU A 281 -26.37 -24.55 1.99
CA LEU A 281 -27.83 -24.49 1.82
C LEU A 281 -28.24 -24.57 0.35
N GLN A 282 -29.18 -25.46 0.03
CA GLN A 282 -29.62 -25.73 -1.33
C GLN A 282 -30.29 -24.50 -1.96
N VAL A 283 -29.80 -24.10 -3.13
CA VAL A 283 -30.41 -23.04 -3.94
C VAL A 283 -30.88 -23.54 -5.31
N LYS A 284 -31.77 -22.76 -5.92
CA LYS A 284 -32.15 -22.85 -7.34
C LYS A 284 -31.08 -22.14 -8.19
N GLU A 285 -31.10 -22.35 -9.51
CA GLU A 285 -30.21 -21.66 -10.47
C GLU A 285 -30.27 -20.12 -10.41
N THR A 286 -31.36 -19.57 -9.87
CA THR A 286 -31.59 -18.13 -9.64
C THR A 286 -30.99 -17.61 -8.33
N MET A 287 -30.29 -18.46 -7.58
CA MET A 287 -29.78 -18.24 -6.21
C MET A 287 -30.86 -18.03 -5.15
N GLN A 288 -32.13 -18.28 -5.48
CA GLN A 288 -33.21 -18.36 -4.49
C GLN A 288 -33.03 -19.61 -3.63
N SER A 289 -33.43 -19.54 -2.37
CA SER A 289 -33.60 -20.72 -1.53
C SER A 289 -34.52 -21.73 -2.22
N ALA A 290 -34.28 -23.02 -1.95
CA ALA A 290 -35.19 -24.08 -2.37
C ALA A 290 -36.61 -23.89 -1.78
N ASP A 291 -36.71 -23.28 -0.59
CA ASP A 291 -37.91 -23.25 0.24
C ASP A 291 -38.72 -21.94 0.09
N TYR A 292 -38.04 -20.80 -0.08
CA TYR A 292 -38.68 -19.47 -0.09
C TYR A 292 -38.26 -18.63 -1.30
N GLU A 293 -39.23 -17.99 -1.97
CA GLU A 293 -38.98 -17.23 -3.20
C GLU A 293 -38.31 -15.87 -3.00
N ASN A 294 -38.45 -15.28 -1.83
CA ASN A 294 -37.91 -13.97 -1.50
C ASN A 294 -36.62 -14.03 -0.68
N LEU A 295 -36.10 -15.23 -0.46
CA LEU A 295 -34.83 -15.48 0.22
C LEU A 295 -33.81 -15.99 -0.80
N PHE A 296 -32.65 -15.35 -0.84
CA PHE A 296 -31.54 -15.67 -1.73
C PHE A 296 -30.31 -16.02 -0.90
N ILE A 297 -29.57 -17.06 -1.30
CA ILE A 297 -28.37 -17.50 -0.59
C ILE A 297 -27.20 -17.38 -1.55
N VAL A 298 -26.13 -16.72 -1.10
CA VAL A 298 -25.01 -16.30 -1.95
C VAL A 298 -23.67 -16.58 -1.26
N GLY A 299 -22.57 -16.52 -2.01
CA GLY A 299 -21.24 -16.77 -1.45
C GLY A 299 -21.00 -18.24 -1.12
N ASP A 300 -20.26 -18.48 -0.03
CA ASP A 300 -19.84 -19.82 0.34
C ASP A 300 -20.95 -20.64 1.03
N ALA A 301 -22.04 -19.99 1.43
CA ALA A 301 -23.17 -20.60 2.12
C ALA A 301 -24.10 -21.38 1.18
N GLN A 302 -24.19 -21.03 -0.10
CA GLN A 302 -25.11 -21.70 -1.03
C GLN A 302 -24.55 -23.03 -1.51
N TRP A 303 -25.41 -24.00 -1.85
CA TRP A 303 -25.09 -25.24 -2.54
C TRP A 303 -25.87 -25.32 -3.85
N PHE A 304 -25.13 -25.37 -4.96
CA PHE A 304 -25.65 -25.54 -6.30
C PHE A 304 -24.68 -26.38 -7.13
N LEU A 305 -25.22 -27.29 -7.93
CA LEU A 305 -24.46 -28.11 -8.87
C LEU A 305 -24.61 -27.52 -10.27
N GLU A 306 -23.51 -27.00 -10.81
CA GLU A 306 -23.41 -26.61 -12.21
C GLU A 306 -22.67 -27.71 -12.97
N ASN A 307 -23.33 -28.33 -13.95
CA ASN A 307 -22.77 -29.47 -14.70
C ASN A 307 -22.21 -30.56 -13.77
N GLU A 308 -23.01 -30.97 -12.77
CA GLU A 308 -22.67 -31.98 -11.73
C GLU A 308 -21.49 -31.59 -10.81
N ARG A 309 -20.99 -30.36 -10.90
CA ARG A 309 -19.91 -29.86 -10.05
C ARG A 309 -20.42 -28.79 -9.09
N PRO A 310 -20.04 -28.84 -7.81
CA PRO A 310 -20.41 -27.78 -6.89
C PRO A 310 -19.71 -26.48 -7.25
N ILE A 311 -20.41 -25.36 -7.07
CA ILE A 311 -19.79 -24.04 -7.18
C ILE A 311 -18.64 -23.95 -6.16
N PRO A 312 -17.41 -23.59 -6.59
CA PRO A 312 -16.27 -23.45 -5.70
C PRO A 312 -16.46 -22.27 -4.73
N GLN A 313 -15.87 -22.38 -3.55
CA GLN A 313 -15.92 -21.35 -2.51
C GLN A 313 -14.76 -20.35 -2.73
N ILE A 314 -14.97 -19.43 -3.66
CA ILE A 314 -14.01 -18.41 -4.07
C ILE A 314 -14.70 -17.04 -4.19
N VAL A 315 -13.90 -15.97 -4.13
CA VAL A 315 -14.38 -14.58 -4.23
C VAL A 315 -15.22 -14.35 -5.48
N GLU A 316 -14.77 -14.80 -6.65
CA GLU A 316 -15.51 -14.59 -7.90
C GLU A 316 -16.86 -15.29 -7.90
N ALA A 317 -16.97 -16.48 -7.29
CA ALA A 317 -18.25 -17.16 -7.11
C ALA A 317 -19.16 -16.39 -6.16
N ALA A 318 -18.62 -15.81 -5.09
CA ALA A 318 -19.38 -14.97 -4.18
C ALA A 318 -19.95 -13.71 -4.88
N GLU A 319 -19.16 -13.05 -5.71
CA GLU A 319 -19.64 -11.90 -6.50
C GLU A 319 -20.65 -12.30 -7.58
N GLN A 320 -20.41 -13.40 -8.30
CA GLN A 320 -21.29 -13.88 -9.37
C GLN A 320 -22.65 -14.35 -8.83
N THR A 321 -22.66 -15.10 -7.72
CA THR A 321 -23.91 -15.51 -7.06
C THR A 321 -24.69 -14.32 -6.51
N ALA A 322 -24.01 -13.32 -5.92
CA ALA A 322 -24.63 -12.06 -5.51
C ALA A 322 -25.23 -11.28 -6.68
N SER A 323 -24.53 -11.23 -7.81
CA SER A 323 -25.01 -10.57 -9.03
C SER A 323 -26.31 -11.21 -9.54
N VAL A 324 -26.38 -12.54 -9.59
CA VAL A 324 -27.60 -13.27 -10.00
C VAL A 324 -28.76 -12.97 -9.03
N ALA A 325 -28.52 -13.04 -7.72
CA ALA A 325 -29.54 -12.73 -6.71
C ALA A 325 -30.09 -11.31 -6.86
N VAL A 326 -29.20 -10.30 -6.96
CA VAL A 326 -29.61 -8.91 -7.09
C VAL A 326 -30.36 -8.65 -8.39
N HIS A 327 -29.90 -9.19 -9.53
CA HIS A 327 -30.61 -9.00 -10.80
C HIS A 327 -32.03 -9.59 -10.77
N ASN A 328 -32.22 -10.76 -10.15
CA ASN A 328 -33.55 -11.35 -9.98
C ASN A 328 -34.44 -10.52 -9.03
N ILE A 329 -33.90 -9.99 -7.92
CA ILE A 329 -34.65 -9.08 -7.02
C ILE A 329 -35.05 -7.79 -7.76
N VAL A 330 -34.11 -7.18 -8.49
CA VAL A 330 -34.37 -5.96 -9.26
C VAL A 330 -35.42 -6.20 -10.33
N SER A 331 -35.35 -7.32 -11.05
CA SER A 331 -36.33 -7.68 -12.07
C SER A 331 -37.73 -7.86 -11.47
N LYS A 332 -37.83 -8.56 -10.32
CA LYS A 332 -39.10 -8.73 -9.61
C LYS A 332 -39.70 -7.40 -9.15
N ILE A 333 -38.91 -6.53 -8.52
CA ILE A 333 -39.37 -5.23 -8.02
C ILE A 333 -39.83 -4.31 -9.16
N LYS A 334 -39.16 -4.35 -10.32
CA LYS A 334 -39.51 -3.53 -11.48
C LYS A 334 -40.64 -4.12 -12.34
N GLY A 335 -41.13 -5.32 -12.03
CA GLY A 335 -42.12 -6.01 -12.85
C GLY A 335 -41.57 -6.47 -14.20
N GLU A 336 -40.26 -6.68 -14.31
CA GLU A 336 -39.62 -7.24 -15.50
C GLU A 336 -39.70 -8.77 -15.47
N ASP A 337 -40.08 -9.42 -16.58
CA ASP A 337 -40.17 -10.89 -16.69
C ASP A 337 -38.82 -11.55 -17.06
N LYS A 338 -37.72 -11.00 -16.52
CA LYS A 338 -36.37 -11.43 -16.88
C LYS A 338 -35.76 -12.30 -15.78
N LYS A 339 -35.60 -13.58 -16.10
CA LYS A 339 -34.94 -14.55 -15.22
C LYS A 339 -33.42 -14.58 -15.48
N TYR A 340 -32.64 -14.40 -14.41
CA TYR A 340 -31.19 -14.52 -14.43
C TYR A 340 -30.78 -15.84 -13.78
N THR A 341 -29.97 -16.64 -14.47
CA THR A 341 -29.47 -17.92 -13.98
C THR A 341 -27.97 -17.85 -13.78
N PHE A 342 -27.46 -18.61 -12.81
CA PHE A 342 -26.05 -18.69 -12.54
C PHE A 342 -25.33 -19.44 -13.66
N LYS A 343 -24.22 -18.85 -14.11
CA LYS A 343 -23.26 -19.48 -15.00
C LYS A 343 -21.85 -19.08 -14.57
N SER A 344 -21.00 -20.05 -14.28
CA SER A 344 -19.64 -19.75 -13.85
C SER A 344 -18.82 -19.15 -14.99
N ASN A 345 -18.01 -18.15 -14.64
CA ASN A 345 -16.99 -17.59 -15.50
C ASN A 345 -15.81 -17.13 -14.63
N PHE A 346 -14.99 -18.10 -14.20
CA PHE A 346 -13.87 -17.83 -13.29
C PHE A 346 -12.57 -17.58 -14.05
N HIS A 347 -11.80 -16.57 -13.65
CA HIS A 347 -10.60 -16.17 -14.38
C HIS A 347 -9.39 -17.05 -14.07
N GLY A 348 -9.37 -17.72 -12.92
CA GLY A 348 -8.32 -18.66 -12.52
C GLY A 348 -7.84 -18.47 -11.08
N PHE A 349 -6.66 -19.01 -10.77
CA PHE A 349 -6.11 -19.06 -9.41
C PHE A 349 -4.70 -18.47 -9.35
N MET A 350 -4.41 -17.72 -8.29
CA MET A 350 -3.07 -17.16 -8.00
C MET A 350 -2.72 -17.45 -6.54
N VAL A 351 -1.73 -18.29 -6.29
CA VAL A 351 -1.32 -18.73 -4.95
C VAL A 351 0.01 -18.09 -4.61
N SER A 352 0.06 -17.27 -3.54
CA SER A 352 1.32 -16.77 -3.00
C SER A 352 2.05 -17.84 -2.19
N ILE A 353 3.37 -17.73 -2.13
CA ILE A 353 4.25 -18.51 -1.24
C ILE A 353 5.17 -17.48 -0.57
N GLY A 354 4.61 -16.82 0.46
CA GLY A 354 5.21 -15.65 1.11
C GLY A 354 5.09 -14.40 0.25
N GLY A 355 5.80 -13.32 0.62
CA GLY A 355 5.78 -12.06 -0.13
C GLY A 355 6.62 -12.05 -1.41
N ARG A 356 7.34 -13.14 -1.74
CA ARG A 356 8.39 -13.15 -2.77
C ARG A 356 8.18 -14.13 -3.93
N TYR A 357 7.25 -15.07 -3.82
CA TYR A 357 7.00 -16.06 -4.87
C TYR A 357 5.52 -16.37 -4.98
N ALA A 358 5.05 -16.66 -6.20
CA ALA A 358 3.68 -17.10 -6.43
C ALA A 358 3.63 -18.02 -7.64
N VAL A 359 2.54 -18.78 -7.76
CA VAL A 359 2.19 -19.53 -8.97
C VAL A 359 0.78 -19.16 -9.38
N SER A 360 0.51 -19.09 -10.68
CA SER A 360 -0.84 -18.83 -11.17
C SER A 360 -1.20 -19.67 -12.38
N HIS A 361 -2.50 -19.85 -12.55
CA HIS A 361 -3.12 -20.32 -13.77
C HIS A 361 -4.36 -19.46 -14.04
N THR A 362 -4.24 -18.49 -14.95
CA THR A 362 -5.26 -17.46 -15.19
C THR A 362 -5.47 -17.31 -16.69
N GLY A 363 -6.72 -17.39 -17.16
CA GLY A 363 -7.05 -17.27 -18.59
C GLY A 363 -6.33 -18.28 -19.48
N GLY A 364 -6.01 -19.47 -18.96
CA GLY A 364 -5.23 -20.50 -19.66
C GLY A 364 -3.70 -20.32 -19.63
N ILE A 365 -3.20 -19.21 -19.10
CA ILE A 365 -1.76 -18.92 -19.00
C ILE A 365 -1.25 -19.28 -17.61
N SER A 366 -0.14 -20.02 -17.56
CA SER A 366 0.52 -20.38 -16.30
C SER A 366 1.75 -19.50 -16.04
N LEU A 367 1.77 -18.78 -14.92
CA LEU A 367 2.90 -17.95 -14.50
C LEU A 367 3.52 -18.46 -13.20
N SER A 368 4.75 -18.04 -12.92
CA SER A 368 5.46 -18.38 -11.68
C SER A 368 6.47 -17.29 -11.30
N GLY A 369 6.69 -17.08 -10.01
CA GLY A 369 7.63 -16.08 -9.49
C GLY A 369 7.07 -14.66 -9.60
N ILE A 370 7.93 -13.69 -9.94
CA ILE A 370 7.60 -12.26 -9.97
C ILE A 370 6.36 -11.94 -10.83
N PRO A 371 6.20 -12.47 -12.07
CA PRO A 371 5.01 -12.17 -12.88
C PRO A 371 3.71 -12.69 -12.27
N ALA A 372 3.73 -13.86 -11.62
CA ALA A 372 2.56 -14.41 -10.94
C ALA A 372 2.20 -13.58 -9.70
N MET A 373 3.21 -13.11 -8.96
CA MET A 373 3.00 -12.27 -7.78
C MET A 373 2.46 -10.88 -8.18
N ALA A 374 3.01 -10.27 -9.23
CA ALA A 374 2.48 -9.03 -9.79
C ALA A 374 1.02 -9.17 -10.23
N LEU A 375 0.65 -10.30 -10.85
CA LEU A 375 -0.73 -10.59 -11.22
C LEU A 375 -1.65 -10.72 -10.00
N LYS A 376 -1.21 -11.38 -8.92
CA LYS A 376 -1.96 -11.46 -7.65
C LYS A 376 -2.23 -10.05 -7.08
N HIS A 377 -1.20 -9.22 -6.95
CA HIS A 377 -1.36 -7.84 -6.48
C HIS A 377 -2.26 -7.01 -7.40
N LEU A 378 -2.17 -7.18 -8.72
CA LEU A 378 -3.04 -6.49 -9.68
C LEU A 378 -4.51 -6.87 -9.46
N VAL A 379 -4.82 -8.15 -9.28
CA VAL A 379 -6.20 -8.59 -9.01
C VAL A 379 -6.72 -8.03 -7.68
N ASN A 380 -5.88 -8.00 -6.64
CA ASN A 380 -6.23 -7.36 -5.37
C ASN A 380 -6.49 -5.85 -5.55
N VAL A 381 -5.68 -5.15 -6.34
CA VAL A 381 -5.90 -3.72 -6.69
C VAL A 381 -7.23 -3.53 -7.41
N LEU A 382 -7.56 -4.39 -8.38
CA LEU A 382 -8.81 -4.32 -9.12
C LEU A 382 -10.02 -4.56 -8.21
N TYR A 383 -9.94 -5.55 -7.30
CA TYR A 383 -10.96 -5.79 -6.29
C TYR A 383 -11.13 -4.59 -5.36
N LEU A 384 -10.05 -4.05 -4.81
CA LEU A 384 -10.11 -2.91 -3.90
C LEU A 384 -10.63 -1.65 -4.58
N HIS A 385 -10.27 -1.43 -5.84
CA HIS A 385 -10.86 -0.38 -6.67
C HIS A 385 -12.38 -0.59 -6.82
N SER A 386 -12.80 -1.83 -7.09
CA SER A 386 -14.21 -2.19 -7.21
C SER A 386 -14.97 -1.94 -5.91
N VAL A 387 -14.36 -2.08 -4.72
CA VAL A 387 -15.00 -1.94 -3.40
C VAL A 387 -15.01 -0.50 -2.89
N SER A 388 -13.86 0.16 -2.83
CA SER A 388 -13.71 1.49 -2.20
C SER A 388 -12.82 2.44 -3.03
N GLY A 389 -12.76 2.25 -4.35
CA GLY A 389 -12.17 3.19 -5.31
C GLY A 389 -10.66 3.41 -5.14
N LEU A 390 -10.18 4.58 -5.57
CA LEU A 390 -8.74 4.90 -5.65
C LEU A 390 -8.03 4.73 -4.29
N ASN A 391 -8.68 5.19 -3.24
CA ASN A 391 -8.10 5.23 -1.91
C ASN A 391 -7.79 3.87 -1.32
N ALA A 392 -8.58 2.85 -1.62
CA ALA A 392 -8.37 1.52 -1.06
C ALA A 392 -7.17 0.84 -1.72
N TRP A 393 -7.11 0.85 -3.05
CA TRP A 393 -5.99 0.22 -3.74
C TRP A 393 -4.68 1.00 -3.59
N TRP A 394 -4.73 2.34 -3.48
CA TRP A 394 -3.53 3.12 -3.17
C TRP A 394 -2.95 2.78 -1.79
N LYS A 395 -3.82 2.68 -0.77
CA LYS A 395 -3.38 2.23 0.57
C LYS A 395 -2.80 0.83 0.54
N TYR A 396 -3.41 -0.08 -0.22
CA TYR A 396 -2.87 -1.42 -0.40
C TYR A 396 -1.48 -1.39 -1.04
N ILE A 397 -1.27 -0.61 -2.11
CA ILE A 397 0.05 -0.45 -2.73
C ILE A 397 1.07 0.14 -1.74
N GLN A 398 0.68 1.14 -0.96
CA GLN A 398 1.54 1.68 0.09
C GLN A 398 1.98 0.59 1.06
N HIS A 399 1.05 -0.20 1.58
CA HIS A 399 1.37 -1.25 2.53
C HIS A 399 2.16 -2.42 1.93
N GLU A 400 1.74 -2.95 0.79
CA GLU A 400 2.33 -4.14 0.17
C GLU A 400 3.66 -3.88 -0.53
N ILE A 401 3.88 -2.66 -1.04
CA ILE A 401 5.06 -2.34 -1.86
C ILE A 401 6.02 -1.40 -1.12
N PHE A 402 5.50 -0.37 -0.43
CA PHE A 402 6.33 0.71 0.14
C PHE A 402 6.55 0.61 1.66
N ASP A 403 5.66 -0.02 2.44
CA ASP A 403 5.73 0.00 3.90
C ASP A 403 6.02 -1.37 4.53
N MET A 404 6.20 -2.39 3.69
CA MET A 404 6.34 -3.77 4.13
C MET A 404 7.66 -4.01 4.87
N LYS A 405 7.55 -4.53 6.09
CA LYS A 405 8.70 -4.77 6.96
C LYS A 405 9.53 -5.99 6.51
N GLU A 406 10.78 -6.03 6.94
CA GLU A 406 11.67 -7.21 6.81
C GLU A 406 11.91 -7.65 5.34
N GLY A 407 11.68 -6.73 4.39
CA GLY A 407 11.83 -6.93 2.96
C GLY A 407 10.92 -8.00 2.36
N ARG A 408 9.79 -8.33 3.00
CA ARG A 408 8.84 -9.38 2.58
C ARG A 408 7.92 -8.91 1.45
N THR A 409 8.50 -8.32 0.40
CA THR A 409 7.80 -7.87 -0.81
C THR A 409 8.37 -8.52 -2.06
N LEU A 410 7.67 -8.33 -3.18
CA LEU A 410 8.10 -8.67 -4.52
C LEU A 410 9.54 -8.21 -4.86
N VAL A 411 9.93 -7.03 -4.38
CA VAL A 411 11.20 -6.35 -4.69
C VAL A 411 12.13 -6.26 -3.48
N GLY A 412 11.84 -6.99 -2.41
CA GLY A 412 12.63 -6.95 -1.19
C GLY A 412 12.45 -5.66 -0.39
N GLY A 413 13.52 -5.21 0.26
CA GLY A 413 13.54 -3.97 1.05
C GLY A 413 13.92 -2.72 0.26
N ILE A 414 14.13 -2.81 -1.06
CA ILE A 414 14.71 -1.72 -1.86
C ILE A 414 13.84 -0.45 -1.79
N ILE A 415 12.52 -0.62 -1.86
CA ILE A 415 11.56 0.49 -1.93
C ILE A 415 10.82 0.69 -0.59
N SER A 416 11.22 -0.03 0.46
CA SER A 416 10.54 -0.01 1.76
C SER A 416 11.10 1.05 2.75
N ASN A 417 12.20 1.70 2.38
CA ASN A 417 12.92 2.58 3.30
C ASN A 417 12.19 3.91 3.53
N HIS A 418 12.05 4.25 4.80
CA HIS A 418 11.42 5.49 5.23
C HIS A 418 12.50 6.53 5.57
N ILE A 419 12.44 7.68 4.90
CA ILE A 419 13.27 8.84 5.26
C ILE A 419 12.52 9.63 6.33
N GLN A 420 13.20 10.00 7.42
CA GLN A 420 12.61 10.86 8.43
C GLN A 420 12.19 12.19 7.80
N SER A 421 10.94 12.58 8.02
CA SER A 421 10.36 13.76 7.38
C SER A 421 11.08 15.07 7.76
N LEU A 422 11.83 15.08 8.86
CA LEU A 422 12.65 16.23 9.28
C LEU A 422 13.72 16.59 8.23
N TRP A 423 14.31 15.61 7.54
CA TRP A 423 15.32 15.86 6.50
C TRP A 423 14.75 16.53 5.24
N ALA A 424 13.44 16.45 5.04
CA ALA A 424 12.79 17.18 3.97
C ALA A 424 12.72 18.69 4.25
N PHE A 425 12.83 19.13 5.51
CA PHE A 425 12.68 20.54 5.88
C PHE A 425 13.81 21.44 5.33
N PRO A 426 15.12 21.14 5.52
CA PRO A 426 16.18 21.95 4.92
C PRO A 426 16.09 21.99 3.39
N LEU A 427 15.76 20.86 2.76
CA LEU A 427 15.59 20.77 1.30
C LEU A 427 14.39 21.59 0.82
N ARG A 428 13.31 21.64 1.61
CA ARG A 428 12.13 22.48 1.36
C ARG A 428 12.48 23.97 1.40
N LEU A 429 13.22 24.39 2.42
CA LEU A 429 13.68 25.78 2.55
C LEU A 429 14.60 26.16 1.41
N TRP A 430 15.56 25.29 1.06
CA TRP A 430 16.45 25.50 -0.06
C TRP A 430 15.70 25.65 -1.39
N LEU A 431 14.79 24.72 -1.70
CA LEU A 431 14.00 24.79 -2.94
C LEU A 431 13.13 26.05 -2.98
N GLY A 432 12.49 26.38 -1.85
CA GLY A 432 11.68 27.59 -1.73
C GLY A 432 12.51 28.87 -1.90
N LEU A 433 13.70 28.92 -1.30
CA LEU A 433 14.63 30.04 -1.46
C LEU A 433 15.09 30.18 -2.91
N MET A 434 15.39 29.07 -3.60
CA MET A 434 15.79 29.12 -5.01
C MET A 434 14.69 29.69 -5.91
N TRP A 435 13.44 29.25 -5.74
CA TRP A 435 12.31 29.83 -6.48
C TRP A 435 12.08 31.31 -6.16
N LEU A 436 12.25 31.68 -4.89
CA LEU A 436 12.11 33.07 -4.46
C LEU A 436 13.20 33.97 -5.06
N ILE A 437 14.46 33.53 -5.00
CA ILE A 437 15.60 34.23 -5.59
C ILE A 437 15.41 34.39 -7.09
N GLU A 438 15.00 33.33 -7.80
CA GLU A 438 14.77 33.39 -9.25
C GLU A 438 13.70 34.42 -9.62
N GLY A 439 12.56 34.42 -8.91
CA GLY A 439 11.51 35.42 -9.11
C GLY A 439 11.98 36.84 -8.83
N LEU A 440 12.75 37.05 -7.74
CA LEU A 440 13.31 38.36 -7.39
C LEU A 440 14.37 38.84 -8.40
N ASN A 441 15.20 37.93 -8.92
CA ASN A 441 16.18 38.23 -9.96
C ASN A 441 15.49 38.73 -11.23
N LYS A 442 14.41 38.07 -11.68
CA LYS A 442 13.63 38.53 -12.85
C LYS A 442 13.01 39.91 -12.65
N ILE A 443 12.56 40.22 -11.43
CA ILE A 443 12.12 41.58 -11.08
C ILE A 443 13.28 42.58 -11.22
N GLY A 444 14.47 42.23 -10.70
CA GLY A 444 15.68 43.05 -10.80
C GLY A 444 16.19 43.25 -12.23
N GLU A 445 16.10 42.21 -13.06
CA GLU A 445 16.42 42.22 -14.50
C GLU A 445 15.45 43.07 -15.34
N GLY A 446 14.36 43.53 -14.74
CA GLY A 446 13.41 44.44 -15.36
C GLY A 446 12.31 43.74 -16.17
N TRP A 447 12.00 42.48 -15.87
CA TRP A 447 10.89 41.76 -16.53
C TRP A 447 9.51 42.42 -16.30
N LEU A 448 9.37 43.27 -15.28
CA LEU A 448 8.16 44.07 -15.00
C LEU A 448 8.26 45.52 -15.49
N LYS A 449 9.37 45.90 -16.14
CA LYS A 449 9.58 47.24 -16.71
C LYS A 449 9.18 47.24 -18.19
N PHE A 450 7.87 47.28 -18.43
CA PHE A 450 7.29 47.20 -19.78
C PHE A 450 7.70 48.39 -20.68
N ASP A 451 8.12 49.51 -20.10
CA ASP A 451 8.50 50.73 -20.84
C ASP A 451 9.96 50.78 -21.32
N LEU A 452 10.84 49.89 -20.83
CA LEU A 452 12.30 49.96 -21.08
C LEU A 452 12.87 48.79 -21.90
N GLY A 453 12.02 47.83 -22.29
CA GLY A 453 12.46 46.57 -22.90
C GLY A 453 13.21 45.70 -21.88
N SER A 454 12.66 44.53 -21.56
CA SER A 454 13.33 43.56 -20.67
C SER A 454 14.74 43.21 -21.17
N LYS A 455 15.76 43.15 -20.31
CA LYS A 455 17.11 42.71 -20.72
C LYS A 455 17.22 41.21 -21.01
N SER A 456 16.15 40.45 -20.82
CA SER A 456 16.13 39.00 -21.03
C SER A 456 15.77 38.65 -22.48
N GLY A 457 16.61 37.87 -23.17
CA GLY A 457 16.29 37.31 -24.49
C GLY A 457 14.95 36.56 -24.47
N TRP A 458 14.03 36.96 -25.33
CA TRP A 458 12.64 36.49 -25.30
C TRP A 458 12.47 35.11 -25.98
N MET A 459 11.53 34.34 -25.43
CA MET A 459 11.30 32.91 -25.68
C MET A 459 10.43 32.62 -26.93
N PHE A 460 10.11 33.64 -27.77
CA PHE A 460 9.14 33.56 -28.87
C PHE A 460 9.61 34.35 -30.10
N SER A 461 9.43 33.78 -31.29
CA SER A 461 9.84 34.20 -32.66
C SER A 461 11.23 34.83 -32.96
N ARG A 462 11.84 34.43 -34.10
CA ARG A 462 13.04 35.10 -34.66
C ARG A 462 12.61 36.42 -35.29
N GLY A 463 13.18 37.55 -34.84
CA GLY A 463 13.07 38.81 -35.57
C GLY A 463 12.79 40.08 -34.77
N ILE A 464 12.61 40.01 -33.44
CA ILE A 464 12.53 41.24 -32.62
C ILE A 464 13.93 41.56 -32.10
N VAL A 465 14.56 42.58 -32.69
CA VAL A 465 15.82 43.15 -32.21
C VAL A 465 15.51 44.01 -31.00
N GLN A 466 15.98 43.58 -29.83
CA GLN A 466 16.11 44.44 -28.66
C GLN A 466 17.45 45.17 -28.74
N ALA A 467 17.47 46.45 -28.36
CA ALA A 467 18.67 47.27 -28.42
C ALA A 467 19.83 46.60 -27.65
N GLY A 468 20.86 46.16 -28.37
CA GLY A 468 22.08 45.61 -27.80
C GLY A 468 22.54 44.23 -28.27
N PHE A 469 22.28 43.83 -29.52
CA PHE A 469 23.11 42.78 -30.16
C PHE A 469 24.03 43.43 -31.21
N GLY A 470 25.23 43.81 -30.76
CA GLY A 470 26.36 43.97 -31.66
C GLY A 470 26.90 42.59 -32.06
N THR A 471 27.26 42.45 -33.33
CA THR A 471 27.89 41.28 -33.97
C THR A 471 29.11 40.71 -33.22
N PRO A 472 29.47 39.43 -33.46
CA PRO A 472 30.37 38.65 -32.61
C PRO A 472 31.85 38.97 -32.89
N ALA A 473 32.49 39.73 -31.99
CA ALA A 473 33.94 39.77 -31.87
C ALA A 473 34.31 40.25 -30.46
N SER A 474 35.29 39.61 -29.84
CA SER A 474 35.84 39.84 -28.49
C SER A 474 35.06 39.26 -27.30
N TYR A 475 35.25 37.97 -27.07
CA TYR A 475 35.14 37.38 -25.73
C TYR A 475 36.43 37.70 -24.96
N GLN A 476 36.37 38.64 -24.02
CA GLN A 476 37.34 38.79 -22.93
C GLN A 476 36.60 38.47 -21.63
N PRO A 477 37.18 37.65 -20.73
CA PRO A 477 36.49 37.23 -19.53
C PRO A 477 36.49 38.38 -18.52
N VAL A 478 35.34 38.99 -18.28
CA VAL A 478 35.18 39.91 -17.15
C VAL A 478 34.56 39.14 -15.99
N ALA A 479 35.46 38.68 -15.13
CA ALA A 479 35.14 38.43 -13.73
C ALA A 479 34.64 39.74 -13.07
N SER A 480 33.85 39.59 -12.00
CA SER A 480 33.30 40.62 -11.09
C SER A 480 31.89 41.14 -11.39
N ALA A 481 30.93 40.65 -10.59
CA ALA A 481 29.83 41.40 -9.95
C ALA A 481 28.83 40.48 -9.19
N ALA A 482 29.27 39.31 -8.72
CA ALA A 482 28.51 38.45 -7.79
C ALA A 482 29.21 38.37 -6.42
N ALA A 483 29.78 39.49 -5.98
CA ALA A 483 30.42 39.66 -4.68
C ALA A 483 29.92 40.97 -4.04
N SER A 484 28.66 40.99 -3.60
CA SER A 484 28.15 42.01 -2.66
C SER A 484 26.74 41.73 -2.09
N GLY A 485 26.13 40.56 -2.32
CA GLY A 485 24.84 40.20 -1.71
C GLY A 485 24.90 39.09 -0.65
N GLY A 486 26.04 38.42 -0.50
CA GLY A 486 26.22 37.28 0.42
C GLY A 486 26.94 37.62 1.73
N ALA A 487 27.31 38.88 1.96
CA ALA A 487 28.10 39.28 3.12
C ALA A 487 27.23 39.50 4.39
N ASP A 488 25.99 39.99 4.25
CA ASP A 488 25.18 40.38 5.43
C ASP A 488 24.48 39.20 6.12
N THR A 489 24.25 38.09 5.41
CA THR A 489 23.67 36.87 6.01
C THR A 489 24.72 35.94 6.64
N MET A 490 26.01 36.07 6.30
CA MET A 490 27.09 35.38 7.01
C MET A 490 27.55 36.14 8.26
N ALA A 491 27.39 37.47 8.32
CA ALA A 491 27.70 38.27 9.50
C ALA A 491 26.80 37.93 10.70
N ALA A 492 25.49 37.74 10.47
CA ALA A 492 24.56 37.35 11.54
C ALA A 492 24.80 35.91 12.07
N ALA A 493 25.42 35.03 11.27
CA ALA A 493 25.80 33.68 11.68
C ALA A 493 27.18 33.65 12.36
N SER A 494 28.09 34.57 12.03
CA SER A 494 29.37 34.73 12.73
C SER A 494 29.19 35.39 14.10
N ASP A 495 28.31 36.37 14.25
CA ASP A 495 28.09 37.07 15.54
C ASP A 495 27.48 36.14 16.60
N MET A 496 26.68 35.16 16.18
CA MET A 496 26.11 34.13 17.07
C MET A 496 27.13 33.05 17.44
N ALA A 497 28.15 32.83 16.60
CA ALA A 497 29.28 31.94 16.89
C ALA A 497 30.34 32.62 17.77
N GLU A 498 30.52 33.94 17.64
CA GLU A 498 31.46 34.74 18.42
C GLU A 498 30.97 34.98 19.87
N ALA A 499 29.64 35.03 20.08
CA ALA A 499 29.04 35.06 21.42
C ALA A 499 29.12 33.72 22.18
N ALA A 500 29.41 32.61 21.50
CA ALA A 500 29.55 31.27 22.11
C ALA A 500 31.02 30.88 22.38
N ALA A 501 31.99 31.62 21.84
CA ALA A 501 33.42 31.38 22.01
C ALA A 501 33.95 31.44 23.46
N PRO A 502 33.52 32.36 24.35
CA PRO A 502 34.08 32.41 25.72
C PRO A 502 33.63 31.25 26.61
N VAL A 503 32.47 30.62 26.33
CA VAL A 503 31.97 29.46 27.09
C VAL A 503 32.77 28.19 26.74
N VAL A 504 33.23 28.08 25.49
CA VAL A 504 34.09 26.97 25.04
C VAL A 504 35.53 27.17 25.52
N ALA A 505 36.02 28.41 25.58
CA ALA A 505 37.37 28.74 26.07
C ALA A 505 37.57 28.45 27.57
N ASP A 506 36.60 28.79 28.43
CA ASP A 506 36.67 28.49 29.87
C ASP A 506 36.61 26.97 30.17
N THR A 507 35.92 26.21 29.32
CA THR A 507 35.82 24.74 29.43
C THR A 507 37.12 24.05 28.98
N VAL A 508 37.86 24.67 28.04
CA VAL A 508 39.14 24.18 27.52
C VAL A 508 40.31 24.58 28.43
N ALA A 509 40.27 25.73 29.10
CA ALA A 509 41.26 26.14 30.10
C ALA A 509 41.24 25.25 31.35
N ALA A 510 40.06 24.80 31.78
CA ALA A 510 39.93 23.81 32.86
C ALA A 510 40.48 22.41 32.46
N ALA A 511 40.60 22.13 31.16
CA ALA A 511 41.15 20.88 30.64
C ALA A 511 42.67 20.95 30.42
N SER A 512 43.27 22.13 30.21
CA SER A 512 44.72 22.28 30.05
C SER A 512 45.50 22.15 31.36
N ASP A 513 44.92 22.54 32.50
CA ASP A 513 45.56 22.40 33.82
C ASP A 513 45.72 20.93 34.26
N MET A 514 44.95 19.99 33.67
CA MET A 514 45.11 18.56 33.91
C MET A 514 46.22 17.90 33.06
N VAL A 515 46.74 18.59 32.03
CA VAL A 515 47.70 18.03 31.06
C VAL A 515 49.16 18.41 31.38
N GLU A 516 49.39 19.38 32.26
CA GLU A 516 50.74 19.80 32.72
C GLU A 516 51.45 18.74 33.60
N ALA A 517 50.78 17.66 33.98
CA ALA A 517 51.35 16.58 34.80
C ALA A 517 52.10 15.48 34.02
N ALA A 518 52.30 15.62 32.70
CA ALA A 518 52.90 14.56 31.88
C ALA A 518 53.82 15.08 30.74
N ALA A 519 54.91 15.74 31.10
CA ALA A 519 56.16 15.69 30.32
C ALA A 519 57.09 14.69 31.03
N PRO A 520 57.75 13.70 30.37
CA PRO A 520 58.67 13.96 29.26
C PRO A 520 58.91 12.76 28.30
N VAL A 521 58.27 12.68 27.14
CA VAL A 521 58.76 11.94 25.96
C VAL A 521 58.19 12.67 24.75
N VAL A 522 58.91 12.74 23.63
CA VAL A 522 58.50 13.41 22.37
C VAL A 522 59.01 14.84 22.21
N ALA A 523 60.34 15.02 22.26
CA ALA A 523 61.02 16.13 21.58
C ALA A 523 61.54 15.72 20.17
N ASP A 524 61.62 14.42 19.87
CA ASP A 524 62.20 13.91 18.61
C ASP A 524 61.18 13.49 17.53
N THR A 525 59.87 13.55 17.80
CA THR A 525 58.84 13.12 16.82
C THR A 525 58.11 14.27 16.10
N VAL A 526 58.29 15.53 16.53
CA VAL A 526 57.56 16.67 15.95
C VAL A 526 58.22 17.19 14.66
N ALA A 527 59.53 16.97 14.45
CA ALA A 527 60.21 17.43 13.24
C ALA A 527 59.95 16.54 12.00
N ALA A 528 59.46 15.30 12.18
CA ALA A 528 59.15 14.38 11.08
C ALA A 528 57.65 14.39 10.67
N ALA A 529 56.76 15.00 11.47
CA ALA A 529 55.31 14.98 11.23
C ALA A 529 54.78 16.19 10.43
N SER A 530 55.50 17.32 10.38
CA SER A 530 55.05 18.49 9.61
C SER A 530 55.22 18.32 8.09
N GLY A 531 56.22 17.56 7.63
CA GLY A 531 56.43 17.29 6.20
C GLY A 531 55.40 16.34 5.59
N MET A 532 54.83 15.43 6.39
CA MET A 532 53.90 14.40 5.91
C MET A 532 52.43 14.86 5.93
N ALA A 533 52.09 15.88 6.73
CA ALA A 533 50.77 16.49 6.76
C ALA A 533 50.49 17.32 5.48
N ASP A 534 51.49 18.07 4.99
CA ASP A 534 51.35 18.86 3.76
C ASP A 534 51.28 17.98 2.50
N GLU A 535 51.98 16.84 2.44
CA GLU A 535 51.86 15.91 1.32
C GLU A 535 50.52 15.14 1.29
N ILE A 536 49.96 14.79 2.46
CA ILE A 536 48.66 14.08 2.53
C ILE A 536 47.48 15.03 2.26
N VAL A 537 47.55 16.28 2.73
CA VAL A 537 46.52 17.30 2.43
C VAL A 537 46.57 17.72 0.96
N ASN A 538 47.76 17.87 0.37
CA ASN A 538 47.89 18.16 -1.06
C ASN A 538 47.56 16.96 -1.96
N SER A 539 47.80 15.73 -1.49
CA SER A 539 47.38 14.49 -2.17
C SER A 539 45.85 14.35 -2.15
N ALA A 540 45.19 14.56 -1.01
CA ALA A 540 43.73 14.51 -0.90
C ALA A 540 43.05 15.65 -1.69
N ALA A 541 43.62 16.86 -1.68
CA ALA A 541 43.16 17.97 -2.51
C ALA A 541 43.33 17.65 -4.00
N ASN A 542 44.47 17.09 -4.43
CA ASN A 542 44.71 16.75 -5.83
C ASN A 542 43.92 15.53 -6.32
N VAL A 543 43.66 14.52 -5.50
CA VAL A 543 42.77 13.41 -5.85
C VAL A 543 41.32 13.90 -5.95
N THR A 544 40.89 14.80 -5.06
CA THR A 544 39.54 15.40 -5.12
C THR A 544 39.41 16.35 -6.31
N HIS A 545 40.42 17.19 -6.61
CA HIS A 545 40.42 18.07 -7.77
C HIS A 545 40.50 17.28 -9.09
N THR A 546 41.29 16.22 -9.15
CA THR A 546 41.45 15.40 -10.36
C THR A 546 40.22 14.52 -10.60
N ALA A 547 39.59 13.98 -9.54
CA ALA A 547 38.31 13.29 -9.65
C ALA A 547 37.19 14.26 -10.05
N THR A 548 37.14 15.47 -9.48
CA THR A 548 36.14 16.50 -9.84
C THR A 548 36.34 17.03 -11.26
N HIS A 549 37.59 17.16 -11.72
CA HIS A 549 37.90 17.62 -13.08
C HIS A 549 37.81 16.51 -14.14
N ALA A 550 37.97 15.25 -13.76
CA ALA A 550 37.70 14.08 -14.61
C ALA A 550 36.20 13.80 -14.72
N LEU A 551 35.44 13.85 -13.61
CA LEU A 551 33.97 13.79 -13.62
C LEU A 551 33.34 15.00 -14.29
N GLY A 552 33.89 16.20 -14.08
CA GLY A 552 33.44 17.45 -14.73
C GLY A 552 33.63 17.45 -16.24
N LYS A 553 34.61 16.69 -16.78
CA LYS A 553 34.75 16.45 -18.23
C LYS A 553 33.80 15.38 -18.76
N LEU A 554 33.38 14.43 -17.93
CA LEU A 554 32.42 13.37 -18.27
C LEU A 554 30.97 13.81 -18.11
N TRP A 555 30.70 14.85 -17.32
CA TRP A 555 29.35 15.38 -17.02
C TRP A 555 29.39 16.89 -16.81
N ASP A 556 29.51 17.66 -17.91
CA ASP A 556 29.41 19.12 -17.87
C ASP A 556 27.99 19.56 -17.46
N THR A 557 27.82 19.89 -16.18
CA THR A 557 26.54 20.31 -15.60
C THR A 557 26.12 21.71 -15.99
N SER A 558 27.02 22.51 -16.58
CA SER A 558 26.72 23.87 -17.03
C SER A 558 26.00 23.90 -18.39
N GLY A 559 26.10 22.81 -19.15
CA GLY A 559 25.38 22.63 -20.40
C GLY A 559 23.86 22.64 -20.21
N LEU A 560 23.15 23.16 -21.21
CA LEU A 560 21.69 23.08 -21.27
C LEU A 560 21.24 21.64 -21.49
N VAL A 561 20.15 21.24 -20.83
CA VAL A 561 19.55 19.90 -20.97
C VAL A 561 19.08 19.66 -22.40
N LEU A 562 18.45 20.67 -23.00
CA LEU A 562 18.11 20.70 -24.42
C LEU A 562 18.77 21.92 -25.07
N LYS A 563 19.41 21.71 -26.22
CA LYS A 563 19.98 22.81 -27.00
C LYS A 563 18.85 23.70 -27.54
N PRO A 564 19.00 25.03 -27.52
CA PRO A 564 17.98 25.96 -28.03
C PRO A 564 17.56 25.69 -29.48
N ASP A 565 18.47 25.22 -30.33
CA ASP A 565 18.21 24.89 -31.73
C ASP A 565 17.71 23.45 -31.96
N SER A 566 17.42 22.70 -30.90
CA SER A 566 16.93 21.33 -31.03
C SER A 566 15.48 21.30 -31.55
N LEU A 567 15.15 20.30 -32.36
CA LEU A 567 13.81 20.12 -32.92
C LEU A 567 12.71 20.14 -31.85
N VAL A 568 13.00 19.62 -30.65
CA VAL A 568 12.06 19.57 -29.52
C VAL A 568 11.81 20.97 -28.94
N VAL A 569 12.86 21.78 -28.76
CA VAL A 569 12.73 23.15 -28.23
C VAL A 569 12.04 24.05 -29.25
N THR A 570 12.42 23.94 -30.53
CA THR A 570 11.76 24.67 -31.62
C THR A 570 10.27 24.30 -31.72
N TRP A 571 9.95 23.01 -31.67
CA TRP A 571 8.56 22.54 -31.68
C TRP A 571 7.76 23.05 -30.48
N PHE A 572 8.32 22.98 -29.26
CA PHE A 572 7.64 23.44 -28.04
C PHE A 572 7.40 24.95 -28.10
N ARG A 573 8.40 25.71 -28.55
CA ARG A 573 8.28 27.14 -28.75
C ARG A 573 7.21 27.50 -29.78
N GLU A 574 7.22 26.89 -30.96
CA GLU A 574 6.27 27.21 -32.02
C GLU A 574 4.85 26.69 -31.74
N THR A 575 4.72 25.56 -31.06
CA THR A 575 3.41 24.90 -30.87
C THR A 575 2.75 25.30 -29.57
N PHE A 576 3.49 25.34 -28.46
CA PHE A 576 2.93 25.60 -27.13
C PHE A 576 3.07 27.08 -26.77
N MET A 577 4.28 27.64 -26.91
CA MET A 577 4.54 29.03 -26.54
C MET A 577 3.83 29.97 -27.52
N ASP A 578 4.16 29.97 -28.81
CA ASP A 578 3.55 30.89 -29.79
C ASP A 578 2.01 30.79 -29.82
N SER A 579 1.43 29.60 -29.64
CA SER A 579 -0.03 29.42 -29.48
C SER A 579 -0.60 30.09 -28.23
N MET A 580 0.12 30.07 -27.10
CA MET A 580 -0.30 30.73 -25.87
C MET A 580 -0.17 32.26 -25.97
N ALA A 581 0.83 32.76 -26.70
CA ALA A 581 1.00 34.20 -26.96
C ALA A 581 -0.15 34.81 -27.78
N VAL A 582 -0.90 33.98 -28.53
CA VAL A 582 -2.13 34.43 -29.21
C VAL A 582 -3.24 34.81 -28.22
N TYR A 583 -3.28 34.17 -27.04
CA TYR A 583 -4.35 34.34 -26.06
C TYR A 583 -3.92 35.16 -24.83
N ILE A 584 -2.61 35.24 -24.54
CA ILE A 584 -2.07 35.89 -23.35
C ILE A 584 -1.00 36.90 -23.79
N PRO A 585 -1.23 38.21 -23.56
CA PRO A 585 -0.21 39.25 -23.76
C PRO A 585 1.09 38.93 -23.02
N TYR A 586 2.23 39.27 -23.62
CA TYR A 586 3.54 38.91 -23.07
C TYR A 586 3.79 39.55 -21.68
N GLU A 587 3.23 40.73 -21.42
CA GLU A 587 3.31 41.43 -20.14
C GLU A 587 2.61 40.65 -19.03
N ILE A 588 1.44 40.07 -19.35
CA ILE A 588 0.66 39.23 -18.44
C ILE A 588 1.38 37.91 -18.20
N PHE A 589 1.98 37.32 -19.24
CA PHE A 589 2.73 36.08 -19.14
C PHE A 589 3.99 36.22 -18.27
N GLN A 590 4.78 37.29 -18.45
CA GLN A 590 5.95 37.58 -17.63
C GLN A 590 5.56 37.83 -16.17
N SER A 591 4.51 38.61 -15.94
CA SER A 591 3.97 38.85 -14.60
C SER A 591 3.48 37.56 -13.93
N MET A 592 2.84 36.66 -14.70
CA MET A 592 2.37 35.37 -14.22
C MET A 592 3.52 34.47 -13.79
N ILE A 593 4.58 34.33 -14.59
CA ILE A 593 5.74 33.51 -14.25
C ILE A 593 6.36 33.99 -12.94
N ILE A 594 6.68 35.28 -12.84
CA ILE A 594 7.30 35.87 -11.64
C ILE A 594 6.42 35.65 -10.41
N SER A 595 5.11 35.89 -10.56
CA SER A 595 4.16 35.68 -9.47
C SER A 595 4.13 34.22 -9.03
N VAL A 596 4.12 33.28 -9.97
CA VAL A 596 4.14 31.83 -9.68
C VAL A 596 5.43 31.44 -8.96
N GLU A 597 6.59 31.93 -9.40
CA GLU A 597 7.89 31.62 -8.78
C GLU A 597 7.98 32.13 -7.35
N VAL A 598 7.59 33.39 -7.12
CA VAL A 598 7.55 33.98 -5.78
C VAL A 598 6.54 33.26 -4.89
N LEU A 599 5.35 32.94 -5.39
CA LEU A 599 4.31 32.23 -4.63
C LEU A 599 4.75 30.81 -4.27
N ILE A 600 5.37 30.07 -5.19
CA ILE A 600 5.96 28.76 -4.93
C ILE A 600 7.04 28.89 -3.85
N GLY A 601 7.95 29.87 -3.97
CA GLY A 601 9.02 30.10 -3.01
C GLY A 601 8.50 30.32 -1.60
N LEU A 602 7.54 31.24 -1.44
CA LEU A 602 6.89 31.54 -0.17
C LEU A 602 6.09 30.35 0.39
N ALA A 603 5.36 29.64 -0.47
CA ALA A 603 4.58 28.44 -0.09
C ALA A 603 5.48 27.34 0.46
N LEU A 604 6.62 27.07 -0.20
CA LEU A 604 7.60 26.09 0.24
C LEU A 604 8.30 26.52 1.54
N ILE A 605 8.71 27.79 1.66
CA ILE A 605 9.35 28.31 2.89
C ILE A 605 8.40 28.21 4.08
N GLY A 606 7.20 28.80 3.95
CA GLY A 606 6.17 28.80 5.01
C GLY A 606 5.54 27.43 5.26
N GLY A 607 5.78 26.45 4.39
CA GLY A 607 5.22 25.11 4.49
C GLY A 607 3.70 25.10 4.31
N LEU A 608 3.15 25.97 3.47
CA LEU A 608 1.72 26.09 3.17
C LEU A 608 1.44 25.60 1.75
N PHE A 609 0.55 24.63 1.60
CA PHE A 609 0.23 24.01 0.32
C PHE A 609 1.47 23.47 -0.41
N VAL A 610 2.35 22.80 0.33
CA VAL A 610 3.63 22.31 -0.21
C VAL A 610 3.44 21.27 -1.31
N PHE A 611 2.43 20.40 -1.17
CA PHE A 611 2.12 19.39 -2.17
C PHE A 611 1.80 19.99 -3.56
N PRO A 612 0.81 20.89 -3.71
CA PRO A 612 0.56 21.53 -5.01
C PRO A 612 1.70 22.47 -5.42
N ALA A 613 2.34 23.20 -4.50
CA ALA A 613 3.48 24.07 -4.85
C ALA A 613 4.61 23.25 -5.51
N ALA A 614 4.95 22.10 -4.95
CA ALA A 614 5.93 21.19 -5.53
C ALA A 614 5.50 20.62 -6.89
N GLY A 615 4.22 20.30 -7.07
CA GLY A 615 3.67 19.89 -8.37
C GLY A 615 3.85 20.97 -9.44
N VAL A 616 3.56 22.23 -9.09
CA VAL A 616 3.78 23.37 -10.00
C VAL A 616 5.28 23.59 -10.25
N SER A 617 6.15 23.43 -9.24
CA SER A 617 7.60 23.49 -9.42
C SER A 617 8.09 22.47 -10.47
N ILE A 618 7.60 21.23 -10.42
CA ILE A 618 7.97 20.19 -11.41
C ILE A 618 7.55 20.63 -12.82
N ILE A 619 6.30 21.10 -12.96
CA ILE A 619 5.78 21.58 -14.24
C ILE A 619 6.62 22.74 -14.77
N MET A 620 6.96 23.71 -13.92
CA MET A 620 7.80 24.85 -14.29
C MET A 620 9.21 24.42 -14.71
N CYS A 621 9.83 23.46 -14.01
CA CYS A 621 11.11 22.89 -14.43
C CYS A 621 11.01 22.26 -15.83
N PHE A 622 9.94 21.52 -16.13
CA PHE A 622 9.72 20.98 -17.49
C PHE A 622 9.54 22.08 -18.52
N VAL A 623 8.79 23.14 -18.22
CA VAL A 623 8.64 24.30 -19.12
C VAL A 623 10.01 24.91 -19.42
N PHE A 624 10.88 25.09 -18.44
CA PHE A 624 12.23 25.61 -18.68
C PHE A 624 13.12 24.66 -19.47
N ILE A 625 13.02 23.35 -19.23
CA ILE A 625 13.73 22.32 -20.01
C ILE A 625 13.33 22.42 -21.49
N PHE A 626 12.03 22.40 -21.77
CA PHE A 626 11.52 22.45 -23.15
C PHE A 626 11.69 23.81 -23.81
N SER A 627 11.92 24.87 -23.04
CA SER A 627 12.24 26.20 -23.57
C SER A 627 13.74 26.40 -23.86
N GLY A 628 14.60 25.44 -23.50
CA GLY A 628 16.04 25.57 -23.69
C GLY A 628 16.75 26.50 -22.69
N PHE A 629 16.13 26.77 -21.54
CA PHE A 629 16.64 27.64 -20.48
C PHE A 629 16.91 26.90 -19.16
N PHE A 630 17.19 25.59 -19.22
CA PHE A 630 17.44 24.75 -18.05
C PHE A 630 18.75 23.97 -18.19
N SER A 631 19.64 24.11 -17.22
CA SER A 631 20.94 23.43 -17.20
C SER A 631 20.89 22.07 -16.51
N TRP A 632 21.86 21.22 -16.80
CA TRP A 632 22.02 19.92 -16.13
C TRP A 632 22.23 20.06 -14.61
N GLY A 633 22.82 21.17 -14.15
CA GLY A 633 22.95 21.48 -12.73
C GLY A 633 21.62 21.75 -12.02
N GLN A 634 20.59 22.19 -12.74
CA GLN A 634 19.28 22.51 -12.18
C GLN A 634 18.34 21.30 -12.05
N ILE A 635 18.72 20.14 -12.60
CA ILE A 635 17.88 18.92 -12.56
C ILE A 635 17.50 18.49 -11.14
N TRP A 636 18.34 18.84 -10.14
CA TRP A 636 18.08 18.62 -8.72
C TRP A 636 16.81 19.29 -8.21
N PHE A 637 16.33 20.36 -8.85
CA PHE A 637 15.08 21.03 -8.47
C PHE A 637 13.88 20.11 -8.67
N ILE A 638 13.89 19.28 -9.72
CA ILE A 638 12.83 18.29 -9.98
C ILE A 638 12.84 17.23 -8.90
N PHE A 639 14.01 16.68 -8.56
CA PHE A 639 14.12 15.67 -7.51
C PHE A 639 13.73 16.22 -6.13
N ALA A 640 14.16 17.44 -5.79
CA ALA A 640 13.75 18.12 -4.57
C ALA A 640 12.23 18.32 -4.51
N ALA A 641 11.62 18.77 -5.61
CA ALA A 641 10.17 18.95 -5.70
C ALA A 641 9.42 17.61 -5.59
N VAL A 642 9.92 16.54 -6.21
CA VAL A 642 9.33 15.19 -6.07
C VAL A 642 9.33 14.74 -4.61
N ILE A 643 10.40 14.99 -3.85
CA ILE A 643 10.45 14.68 -2.41
C ILE A 643 9.41 15.49 -1.63
N MET A 644 9.17 16.76 -2.00
CA MET A 644 8.19 17.62 -1.34
C MET A 644 6.73 17.10 -1.47
N LEU A 645 6.42 16.32 -2.51
CA LEU A 645 5.13 15.65 -2.65
C LEU A 645 4.86 14.64 -1.52
N GLY A 646 5.88 14.21 -0.78
CA GLY A 646 5.76 13.35 0.41
C GLY A 646 5.08 13.99 1.62
N GLY A 647 4.58 15.24 1.51
CA GLY A 647 3.89 15.93 2.60
C GLY A 647 4.82 16.69 3.53
N ALA A 648 5.97 17.14 3.01
CA ALA A 648 6.98 17.89 3.75
C ALA A 648 6.47 19.19 4.39
N GLY A 649 5.34 19.73 3.94
CA GLY A 649 4.72 20.93 4.53
C GLY A 649 4.29 20.78 5.99
N ARG A 650 4.00 19.56 6.47
CA ARG A 650 3.57 19.37 7.87
C ARG A 650 4.72 19.50 8.86
N VAL A 651 5.97 19.33 8.40
CA VAL A 651 7.15 19.42 9.25
C VAL A 651 7.54 20.88 9.36
N LEU A 652 7.40 21.47 10.55
CA LEU A 652 7.73 22.89 10.78
C LEU A 652 7.11 23.81 9.70
N GLY A 653 5.82 23.63 9.42
CA GLY A 653 5.12 24.37 8.36
C GLY A 653 3.62 24.45 8.59
N LEU A 654 2.98 25.39 7.90
CA LEU A 654 1.57 25.73 8.09
C LEU A 654 0.59 24.62 7.69
N ASP A 655 1.00 23.70 6.80
CA ASP A 655 0.21 22.53 6.42
C ASP A 655 -0.13 21.63 7.61
N TYR A 656 0.64 21.68 8.70
CA TYR A 656 0.30 21.01 9.96
C TYR A 656 -1.10 21.42 10.47
N TRP A 657 -1.44 22.71 10.35
CA TRP A 657 -2.71 23.27 10.81
C TRP A 657 -3.78 23.28 9.71
N VAL A 658 -3.38 23.64 8.48
CA VAL A 658 -4.31 23.85 7.36
C VAL A 658 -4.80 22.51 6.79
N MET A 659 -3.93 21.51 6.63
CA MET A 659 -4.32 20.25 6.00
C MET A 659 -5.36 19.47 6.81
N PRO A 660 -5.28 19.33 8.14
CA PRO A 660 -6.35 18.68 8.90
C PRO A 660 -7.72 19.35 8.73
N TRP A 661 -7.75 20.69 8.69
CA TRP A 661 -8.99 21.43 8.44
C TRP A 661 -9.54 21.18 7.03
N LEU A 662 -8.68 21.27 6.01
CA LEU A 662 -9.06 21.02 4.61
C LEU A 662 -9.55 19.58 4.41
N LYS A 663 -8.88 18.61 5.04
CA LYS A 663 -9.31 17.20 5.03
C LYS A 663 -10.69 17.01 5.63
N ARG A 664 -10.97 17.65 6.77
CA ARG A 664 -12.30 17.59 7.42
C ARG A 664 -13.38 18.19 6.52
N TRP A 665 -13.09 19.31 5.87
CA TRP A 665 -14.00 19.94 4.92
C TRP A 665 -14.25 19.04 3.70
N TRP A 666 -13.18 18.57 3.05
CA TRP A 666 -13.26 17.72 1.86
C TRP A 666 -14.00 16.41 2.12
N ASN A 667 -13.73 15.75 3.25
CA ASN A 667 -14.42 14.53 3.65
C ASN A 667 -15.92 14.71 3.86
N GLY A 668 -16.42 15.94 4.00
CA GLY A 668 -17.85 16.24 4.09
C GLY A 668 -18.54 16.46 2.73
N THR A 669 -17.78 16.53 1.63
CA THR A 669 -18.32 16.86 0.30
C THR A 669 -19.00 15.67 -0.37
N THR A 670 -20.07 15.92 -1.13
CA THR A 670 -20.75 14.86 -1.90
C THR A 670 -19.85 14.25 -2.97
N LEU A 671 -18.90 15.03 -3.51
CA LEU A 671 -17.93 14.56 -4.48
C LEU A 671 -16.99 13.51 -3.87
N ALA A 672 -16.37 13.80 -2.71
CA ALA A 672 -15.54 12.83 -1.98
C ALA A 672 -16.33 11.55 -1.66
N HIS A 673 -17.61 11.70 -1.31
CA HIS A 673 -18.47 10.55 -1.02
C HIS A 673 -18.72 9.66 -2.24
N LYS A 674 -18.92 10.26 -3.42
CA LYS A 674 -19.18 9.55 -4.67
C LYS A 674 -17.94 8.91 -5.27
N THR A 675 -16.78 9.56 -5.15
CA THR A 675 -15.52 9.14 -5.79
C THR A 675 -14.63 8.30 -4.87
N TYR A 676 -15.05 8.10 -3.61
CA TYR A 676 -14.27 7.45 -2.56
C TYR A 676 -12.99 8.18 -2.14
N LEU A 677 -12.77 9.42 -2.57
CA LEU A 677 -11.54 10.19 -2.34
C LEU A 677 -11.48 10.83 -0.94
N TYR A 678 -11.75 10.10 0.14
CA TYR A 678 -11.61 10.59 1.51
C TYR A 678 -10.17 10.67 2.01
N PHE A 679 -9.87 11.64 2.86
CA PHE A 679 -8.67 11.64 3.68
C PHE A 679 -8.97 11.02 5.06
N GLY A 680 -8.79 9.72 5.22
CA GLY A 680 -9.10 8.99 6.46
C GLY A 680 -10.48 8.33 6.45
N GLU A 681 -11.12 8.19 7.61
CA GLU A 681 -12.52 7.69 7.71
C GLU A 681 -13.53 8.79 7.34
N PRO A 682 -14.51 8.51 6.45
CA PRO A 682 -15.59 9.44 6.18
C PRO A 682 -16.46 9.63 7.43
N ARG A 683 -16.80 10.88 7.74
CA ARG A 683 -17.77 11.20 8.81
C ARG A 683 -19.16 11.31 8.20
N ASN A 684 -19.97 10.26 8.38
CA ASN A 684 -21.38 10.29 8.00
C ASN A 684 -22.16 11.26 8.92
N LYS A 685 -22.43 12.49 8.46
CA LYS A 685 -23.25 13.47 9.21
C LYS A 685 -24.70 12.98 9.47
N LYS A 686 -25.17 11.98 8.71
CA LYS A 686 -26.55 11.46 8.79
C LYS A 686 -26.78 10.37 9.86
N ARG A 687 -25.73 9.89 10.55
CA ARG A 687 -25.82 8.79 11.53
C ARG A 687 -26.03 9.24 12.99
N LYS A 688 -26.39 10.51 13.22
CA LYS A 688 -26.96 10.92 14.51
C LYS A 688 -28.46 10.72 14.46
N LYS A 689 -28.92 9.50 14.70
CA LYS A 689 -30.25 9.20 15.26
C LYS A 689 -30.27 7.76 15.73
#